data_AF-A0A8K0HWZ3-F1
#
_entry.id   AF-A0A8K0HWZ3-F1
#
_cell.length_a   1.000
_cell.length_b   1.000
_cell.length_c   1.000
_cell.angle_alpha   90.00
_cell.angle_beta   90.00
_cell.angle_gamma   90.00
#
_symmetry.space_group_name_H-M   'P 1'
#
loop_
_entity.id
_entity.type
_entity.pdbx_description
1 polymer ?
#
loop_
_entity_poly.entity_id
_entity_poly.type
_entity_poly.pdbx_seq_one_letter_code
_entity_poly.pdbx_strand_id
1 'polypeptide(L)'
;MPPWRFLLFAAFFFSILIDTSVLAQDYDGGDGQSVQLPKTAQSCNGIFLTYDFLSREREYPYVKNATAQSYAFKSTATVLNTMTEDLKAWSIFIGFQHREILVSASGAVITDGTDFPAHVENGTSFSGSPQADLLNAIDTAGDLNQMMVKIDIKGTQFGVKPPGIPMPETIKLQNDGFKCPKAARKGSQMYVCCVKDKKSKYKKLPPTKFLSRRYGDLTIAYDVLQAYGNNYLAQVTLDNNHPLGRLDNWNLTWEWRRGEFINSMRGAYTLKHDPAECIYGEAGRYYQNFDFSNVASCQKKPIIADLPPERANDTQIGKIPYCCKNGTLLPPTMDITKSKAIFQLQVFKMPPDFNRTALYPPQNWKIIGQLNPEYTCGPPFRVSPMEFPDPSGLMDKSYAIASWQVVCNISRPAPKKSRCCVSFSAYYNDSAIPCSSCACGCPDTDTCDPDAHAALLPPEALLIPPENRTAKAKAWAKMKHFDLPNPMPCWDTCGVSINWHVASDYRNGWSARITIFNWEEYTFRDWFSAIQMPKAYDGYEKAYSFNGTKLTTPKNTIFFQGLEGLNYLMPETDGKNPKKDPRLPGKQQSVITFTKRHMPGIDVPGGDGFPERVFFNGEECSLPDEIPRGDGHRPRVTLLPMVLAAVVVFVSLTGYLF
;
A
#
# COMPACT_ATOMS: atom_id res chain seq x y z
N MET A 1 92.83 32.13 -46.20
CA MET A 1 93.98 32.22 -45.29
C MET A 1 93.52 31.86 -43.88
N PRO A 2 94.04 30.76 -43.30
CA PRO A 2 93.80 30.28 -41.92
C PRO A 2 94.71 31.09 -40.95
N PRO A 3 94.87 30.83 -39.61
CA PRO A 3 94.76 29.53 -38.95
C PRO A 3 94.37 29.49 -37.44
N TRP A 4 94.07 28.28 -36.95
CA TRP A 4 94.71 27.56 -35.83
C TRP A 4 94.40 28.03 -34.40
N ARG A 5 93.74 27.19 -33.57
CA ARG A 5 94.32 26.02 -32.83
C ARG A 5 95.24 26.52 -31.70
N PHE A 6 95.21 26.06 -30.44
CA PHE A 6 95.09 24.69 -29.95
C PHE A 6 95.18 24.69 -28.40
N LEU A 7 94.53 23.69 -27.74
CA LEU A 7 95.05 22.83 -26.64
C LEU A 7 95.32 23.46 -25.24
N LEU A 8 95.07 22.84 -24.07
CA LEU A 8 95.09 21.43 -23.63
C LEU A 8 94.19 21.25 -22.37
N PHE A 9 93.36 20.19 -22.28
CA PHE A 9 93.45 18.99 -21.40
C PHE A 9 93.40 19.24 -19.88
N ALA A 10 92.69 18.49 -19.02
CA ALA A 10 92.28 17.07 -19.00
C ALA A 10 91.01 16.94 -18.09
N ALA A 11 89.94 16.24 -18.47
CA ALA A 11 89.72 14.78 -18.46
C ALA A 11 89.75 14.13 -17.06
N PHE A 12 88.61 13.56 -16.63
CA PHE A 12 88.40 12.19 -16.10
C PHE A 12 86.99 12.09 -15.46
N PHE A 13 86.11 11.09 -15.68
CA PHE A 13 86.02 9.91 -16.55
C PHE A 13 84.59 9.32 -16.36
N PHE A 14 83.92 8.90 -17.45
CA PHE A 14 83.17 7.63 -17.66
C PHE A 14 82.04 7.20 -16.68
N SER A 15 80.89 6.61 -17.06
CA SER A 15 80.32 6.01 -18.29
C SER A 15 78.79 5.96 -18.09
N ILE A 16 77.90 5.96 -19.09
CA ILE A 16 77.42 4.77 -19.84
C ILE A 16 76.69 5.26 -21.10
N LEU A 17 76.92 4.55 -22.20
CA LEU A 17 76.52 4.77 -23.60
C LEU A 17 75.18 4.04 -23.90
N ILE A 18 74.26 4.64 -24.69
CA ILE A 18 73.87 4.29 -26.10
C ILE A 18 72.78 3.18 -26.18
N ASP A 19 71.73 3.18 -27.01
CA ASP A 19 71.35 3.97 -28.19
C ASP A 19 69.83 3.91 -28.49
N THR A 20 69.36 4.92 -29.22
CA THR A 20 68.28 4.97 -30.23
C THR A 20 66.90 4.36 -29.99
N SER A 21 65.85 5.18 -30.14
CA SER A 21 64.73 4.89 -31.06
C SER A 21 63.80 6.10 -31.29
N VAL A 22 63.69 6.47 -32.57
CA VAL A 22 62.46 6.79 -33.33
C VAL A 22 61.53 7.89 -32.78
N LEU A 23 61.55 9.04 -33.46
CA LEU A 23 60.41 9.94 -33.58
C LEU A 23 59.30 9.24 -34.36
N ALA A 24 58.20 8.92 -33.70
CA ALA A 24 56.92 8.62 -34.33
C ALA A 24 55.94 9.73 -33.97
N GLN A 25 55.54 10.52 -34.97
CA GLN A 25 54.28 11.26 -34.95
C GLN A 25 53.20 10.29 -35.41
N ASP A 26 52.17 10.05 -34.61
CA ASP A 26 50.91 9.48 -35.09
C ASP A 26 49.73 10.02 -34.25
N TYR A 27 48.90 10.81 -34.96
CA TYR A 27 47.48 11.15 -34.79
C TYR A 27 46.89 11.28 -33.36
N ASP A 28 46.77 12.53 -32.90
CA ASP A 28 45.77 12.89 -31.88
C ASP A 28 44.41 13.09 -32.56
N GLY A 29 43.65 11.99 -32.60
CA GLY A 29 42.27 11.96 -33.08
C GLY A 29 41.32 11.72 -31.92
N GLY A 30 40.39 12.66 -31.71
CA GLY A 30 39.13 12.41 -30.98
C GLY A 30 39.07 12.99 -29.58
N ASP A 31 38.56 14.22 -29.52
CA ASP A 31 37.91 14.93 -28.41
C ASP A 31 37.52 14.06 -27.18
N GLY A 32 38.48 13.82 -26.29
CA GLY A 32 38.27 13.29 -24.95
C GLY A 32 37.96 14.44 -23.99
N GLN A 33 36.72 14.94 -24.03
CA GLN A 33 36.28 15.98 -23.10
C GLN A 33 36.21 15.39 -21.69
N SER A 34 37.29 15.55 -20.91
CA SER A 34 37.29 15.23 -19.48
C SER A 34 36.18 16.02 -18.78
N VAL A 35 35.18 15.32 -18.23
CA VAL A 35 34.08 15.94 -17.48
C VAL A 35 34.64 16.48 -16.18
N GLN A 36 35.04 17.76 -16.16
CA GLN A 36 35.50 18.40 -14.93
C GLN A 36 34.33 18.61 -13.96
N LEU A 37 34.39 17.96 -12.80
CA LEU A 37 33.47 18.16 -11.68
C LEU A 37 33.46 19.63 -11.22
N PRO A 38 32.30 20.20 -10.87
CA PRO A 38 32.22 21.53 -10.27
C PRO A 38 33.12 21.64 -9.02
N LYS A 39 33.79 22.79 -8.80
CA LYS A 39 34.68 23.01 -7.63
C LYS A 39 34.01 22.69 -6.28
N THR A 40 32.69 22.84 -6.19
CA THR A 40 31.89 22.49 -4.99
C THR A 40 31.72 20.97 -4.81
N ALA A 41 31.61 20.20 -5.91
CA ALA A 41 31.58 18.75 -5.89
C ALA A 41 32.92 18.16 -5.42
N GLN A 42 34.04 18.78 -5.83
CA GLN A 42 35.40 18.39 -5.45
C GLN A 42 35.68 18.50 -3.94
N SER A 43 34.94 19.35 -3.23
CA SER A 43 35.05 19.53 -1.77
C SER A 43 34.13 18.62 -0.95
N CYS A 44 33.27 17.83 -1.60
CA CYS A 44 32.34 16.94 -0.92
C CYS A 44 33.00 15.57 -0.69
N ASN A 45 33.12 15.15 0.57
CA ASN A 45 33.54 13.79 0.94
C ASN A 45 32.29 13.00 1.38
N GLY A 46 31.43 12.66 0.42
CA GLY A 46 30.08 12.16 0.70
C GLY A 46 29.26 11.86 -0.56
N ILE A 47 27.96 12.04 -0.48
CA ILE A 47 27.06 11.97 -1.62
C ILE A 47 26.72 13.40 -2.03
N PHE A 48 27.06 13.75 -3.26
CA PHE A 48 26.82 15.06 -3.81
C PHE A 48 25.57 15.01 -4.70
N LEU A 49 24.54 15.76 -4.33
CA LEU A 49 23.32 15.90 -5.11
C LEU A 49 23.31 17.26 -5.80
N THR A 50 22.95 17.28 -7.08
CA THR A 50 22.66 18.53 -7.80
C THR A 50 21.32 18.47 -8.52
N TYR A 51 20.74 19.65 -8.68
CA TYR A 51 19.61 19.91 -9.56
C TYR A 51 19.92 21.15 -10.38
N ASP A 52 19.95 20.97 -11.69
CA ASP A 52 20.28 21.97 -12.68
C ASP A 52 19.06 22.27 -13.55
N PHE A 53 18.55 23.50 -13.45
CA PHE A 53 17.53 23.98 -14.36
C PHE A 53 18.18 24.39 -15.70
N LEU A 54 17.81 23.72 -16.80
CA LEU A 54 18.42 23.91 -18.10
C LEU A 54 17.68 24.97 -18.92
N SER A 55 16.40 24.74 -19.18
CA SER A 55 15.60 25.63 -20.02
C SER A 55 14.11 25.50 -19.72
N ARG A 56 13.36 26.52 -20.14
CA ARG A 56 11.91 26.43 -20.31
C ARG A 56 11.46 27.11 -21.59
N GLU A 57 10.35 26.63 -22.12
CA GLU A 57 9.70 27.17 -23.30
C GLU A 57 8.21 27.36 -23.00
N ARG A 58 7.61 28.41 -23.57
CA ARG A 58 6.19 28.69 -23.38
C ARG A 58 5.36 27.66 -24.15
N GLU A 59 4.46 26.97 -23.46
CA GLU A 59 3.66 25.88 -24.03
C GLU A 59 2.21 26.31 -24.29
N TYR A 60 1.52 25.60 -25.18
CA TYR A 60 0.09 25.77 -25.41
C TYR A 60 -0.72 25.22 -24.20
N PRO A 61 -1.93 25.77 -23.92
CA PRO A 61 -2.54 26.93 -24.57
C PRO A 61 -1.90 28.25 -24.12
N TYR A 62 -1.78 29.20 -25.05
CA TYR A 62 -1.28 30.53 -24.74
C TYR A 62 -2.36 31.37 -24.07
N VAL A 63 -2.26 31.50 -22.75
CA VAL A 63 -3.20 32.26 -21.93
C VAL A 63 -2.62 33.62 -21.53
N LYS A 64 -3.49 34.62 -21.38
CA LYS A 64 -3.10 35.95 -20.87
C LYS A 64 -2.82 35.92 -19.36
N ASN A 65 -3.45 34.98 -18.64
CA ASN A 65 -3.26 34.83 -17.21
C ASN A 65 -1.87 34.24 -16.88
N ALA A 66 -1.09 35.03 -16.15
CA ALA A 66 0.27 34.75 -15.71
C ALA A 66 0.46 33.42 -15.00
N THR A 67 -0.44 33.10 -14.07
CA THR A 67 -0.33 31.95 -13.18
C THR A 67 -0.91 30.67 -13.79
N ALA A 68 -1.76 30.82 -14.81
CA ALA A 68 -2.34 29.73 -15.58
C ALA A 68 -1.50 29.34 -16.80
N GLN A 69 -0.54 30.17 -17.22
CA GLN A 69 0.33 29.86 -18.36
C GLN A 69 1.27 28.70 -18.03
N SER A 70 1.18 27.63 -18.82
CA SER A 70 2.09 26.49 -18.81
C SER A 70 3.42 26.83 -19.48
N TYR A 71 4.51 26.30 -18.92
CA TYR A 71 5.83 26.31 -19.54
C TYR A 71 6.41 24.89 -19.49
N ALA A 72 6.84 24.37 -20.63
CA ALA A 72 7.59 23.13 -20.68
C ALA A 72 9.02 23.40 -20.18
N PHE A 73 9.51 22.62 -19.22
CA PHE A 73 10.85 22.75 -18.67
C PHE A 73 11.71 21.51 -18.89
N LYS A 74 13.02 21.72 -18.94
CA LYS A 74 14.06 20.69 -18.91
C LYS A 74 14.98 20.95 -17.74
N SER A 75 15.24 19.91 -16.96
CA SER A 75 16.18 19.96 -15.83
C SER A 75 16.95 18.66 -15.72
N THR A 76 18.14 18.72 -15.14
CA THR A 76 18.94 17.55 -14.84
C THR A 76 19.13 17.45 -13.33
N ALA A 77 18.87 16.28 -12.74
CA ALA A 77 19.31 15.96 -11.39
C ALA A 77 20.51 15.00 -11.45
N THR A 78 21.47 15.13 -10.54
CA THR A 78 22.65 14.28 -10.49
C THR A 78 22.89 13.77 -9.08
N VAL A 79 23.21 12.48 -8.97
CA VAL A 79 23.67 11.84 -7.73
C VAL A 79 25.08 11.34 -7.98
N LEU A 80 26.03 11.83 -7.19
CA LEU A 80 27.44 11.48 -7.30
C LEU A 80 27.93 10.89 -5.98
N ASN A 81 28.54 9.71 -6.04
CA ASN A 81 29.17 9.04 -4.91
C ASN A 81 30.69 9.34 -4.86
N THR A 82 31.10 10.20 -3.94
CA THR A 82 32.53 10.53 -3.70
C THR A 82 33.12 9.81 -2.49
N MET A 83 32.40 8.83 -1.95
CA MET A 83 32.81 8.09 -0.75
C MET A 83 33.77 6.95 -1.04
N THR A 84 34.28 6.34 0.02
CA THR A 84 35.04 5.07 0.00
C THR A 84 34.15 3.83 0.00
N GLU A 85 32.83 4.00 0.05
CA GLU A 85 31.84 2.92 0.09
C GLU A 85 30.77 3.15 -0.98
N ASP A 86 30.21 2.07 -1.51
CA ASP A 86 29.15 2.14 -2.50
C ASP A 86 27.87 2.75 -1.92
N LEU A 87 27.20 3.59 -2.69
CA LEU A 87 25.84 4.03 -2.38
C LEU A 87 24.85 3.01 -2.97
N LYS A 88 24.26 2.20 -2.09
CA LYS A 88 23.29 1.18 -2.46
C LYS A 88 21.89 1.75 -2.61
N ALA A 89 21.19 1.36 -3.67
CA ALA A 89 19.81 1.73 -3.95
C ALA A 89 19.53 3.21 -3.68
N TRP A 90 20.24 4.08 -4.39
CA TRP A 90 20.11 5.52 -4.20
C TRP A 90 18.66 5.98 -4.41
N SER A 91 18.19 6.84 -3.52
CA SER A 91 16.85 7.43 -3.56
C SER A 91 16.95 8.90 -3.22
N ILE A 92 16.48 9.76 -4.10
CA ILE A 92 16.48 11.21 -3.90
C ILE A 92 15.06 11.75 -3.93
N PHE A 93 14.80 12.76 -3.12
CA PHE A 93 13.56 13.51 -3.13
C PHE A 93 13.81 14.91 -3.73
N ILE A 94 12.95 15.30 -4.66
CA ILE A 94 12.93 16.64 -5.27
C ILE A 94 11.59 17.30 -4.89
N GLY A 95 11.66 18.37 -4.10
CA GLY A 95 10.50 19.14 -3.65
C GLY A 95 10.03 20.14 -4.70
N PHE A 96 9.37 19.67 -5.76
CA PHE A 96 8.63 20.53 -6.70
C PHE A 96 7.59 21.39 -5.96
N GLN A 97 7.28 22.60 -6.46
CA GLN A 97 6.47 23.60 -5.71
C GLN A 97 5.67 24.57 -6.60
N HIS A 98 5.60 24.33 -7.90
CA HIS A 98 5.02 25.19 -8.94
C HIS A 98 4.01 24.43 -9.81
N ARG A 99 3.25 23.50 -9.21
CA ARG A 99 2.26 22.63 -9.89
C ARG A 99 2.85 21.85 -11.05
N GLU A 100 4.06 21.35 -10.86
CA GLU A 100 4.79 20.66 -11.91
C GLU A 100 4.12 19.33 -12.27
N ILE A 101 4.12 19.05 -13.57
CA ILE A 101 3.67 17.79 -14.16
C ILE A 101 4.87 17.20 -14.88
N LEU A 102 5.38 16.06 -14.43
CA LEU A 102 6.48 15.38 -15.08
C LEU A 102 5.97 14.55 -16.24
N VAL A 103 6.64 14.60 -17.38
CA VAL A 103 6.29 13.84 -18.59
C VAL A 103 7.29 12.72 -18.84
N SER A 104 8.55 12.89 -18.44
CA SER A 104 9.56 11.84 -18.50
C SER A 104 10.71 12.11 -17.54
N ALA A 105 11.31 11.04 -17.03
CA ALA A 105 12.62 11.07 -16.37
C ALA A 105 13.48 9.92 -16.93
N SER A 106 14.65 10.23 -17.51
CA SER A 106 15.62 9.21 -17.93
C SER A 106 16.55 8.82 -16.77
N GLY A 107 17.00 7.57 -16.71
CA GLY A 107 17.95 7.11 -15.68
C GLY A 107 17.37 6.93 -14.27
N ALA A 108 16.07 7.14 -14.07
CA ALA A 108 15.37 6.93 -12.81
C ALA A 108 13.88 6.61 -13.03
N VAL A 109 13.24 6.05 -12.01
CA VAL A 109 11.78 5.91 -11.92
C VAL A 109 11.25 6.63 -10.70
N ILE A 110 9.99 7.04 -10.75
CA ILE A 110 9.32 7.60 -9.58
C ILE A 110 9.15 6.49 -8.53
N THR A 111 9.58 6.74 -7.31
CA THR A 111 9.70 5.73 -6.24
C THR A 111 8.36 5.18 -5.76
N ASP A 112 7.25 5.90 -5.96
CA ASP A 112 5.90 5.42 -5.64
C ASP A 112 5.23 4.65 -6.79
N GLY A 113 5.88 4.55 -7.96
CA GLY A 113 5.36 3.87 -9.14
C GLY A 113 4.35 4.69 -9.96
N THR A 114 4.18 5.99 -9.70
CA THR A 114 3.29 6.86 -10.48
C THR A 114 3.69 6.89 -11.95
N ASP A 115 2.73 6.65 -12.84
CA ASP A 115 2.95 6.72 -14.29
C ASP A 115 3.06 8.18 -14.76
N PHE A 116 3.88 8.40 -15.81
CA PHE A 116 3.92 9.69 -16.49
C PHE A 116 2.71 9.82 -17.44
N PRO A 117 2.07 11.00 -17.54
CA PRO A 117 2.42 12.24 -16.86
C PRO A 117 2.02 12.28 -15.37
N ALA A 118 2.96 12.63 -14.50
CA ALA A 118 2.81 12.59 -13.05
C ALA A 118 2.66 13.99 -12.46
N HIS A 119 1.60 14.24 -11.69
CA HIS A 119 1.41 15.49 -10.94
C HIS A 119 2.21 15.46 -9.64
N VAL A 120 3.19 16.37 -9.50
CA VAL A 120 4.19 16.29 -8.42
C VAL A 120 4.27 17.57 -7.58
N GLU A 121 3.15 18.26 -7.38
CA GLU A 121 3.11 19.57 -6.70
C GLU A 121 3.74 19.60 -5.30
N ASN A 122 3.72 18.46 -4.57
CA ASN A 122 4.33 18.34 -3.23
C ASN A 122 5.72 17.69 -3.26
N GLY A 123 6.35 17.63 -4.43
CA GLY A 123 7.58 16.91 -4.68
C GLY A 123 7.38 15.43 -5.00
N THR A 124 8.46 14.81 -5.47
CA THR A 124 8.49 13.38 -5.78
C THR A 124 9.86 12.78 -5.50
N SER A 125 9.88 11.48 -5.27
CA SER A 125 11.10 10.71 -5.09
C SER A 125 11.48 9.96 -6.35
N PHE A 126 12.78 9.91 -6.64
CA PHE A 126 13.38 9.15 -7.72
C PHE A 126 14.29 8.08 -7.17
N SER A 127 14.22 6.89 -7.75
CA SER A 127 15.09 5.76 -7.47
C SER A 127 15.71 5.21 -8.75
N GLY A 128 16.91 4.65 -8.63
CA GLY A 128 17.70 4.23 -9.78
C GLY A 128 17.10 3.09 -10.58
N SER A 129 17.02 3.29 -11.91
CA SER A 129 16.67 2.29 -12.91
C SER A 129 17.36 2.65 -14.24
N PRO A 130 18.15 1.75 -14.85
CA PRO A 130 18.45 0.37 -14.43
C PRO A 130 19.50 0.26 -13.33
N GLN A 131 20.25 1.35 -13.06
CA GLN A 131 21.38 1.35 -12.13
C GLN A 131 20.95 1.87 -10.76
N ALA A 132 20.60 0.95 -9.86
CA ALA A 132 20.18 1.27 -8.49
C ALA A 132 21.37 1.60 -7.56
N ASP A 133 22.58 1.14 -7.87
CA ASP A 133 23.78 1.34 -7.05
C ASP A 133 24.78 2.27 -7.73
N LEU A 134 25.42 3.14 -6.95
CA LEU A 134 26.59 3.92 -7.39
C LEU A 134 27.84 3.40 -6.71
N LEU A 135 28.84 3.03 -7.50
CA LEU A 135 30.12 2.52 -7.00
C LEU A 135 30.93 3.63 -6.33
N ASN A 136 31.85 3.24 -5.46
CA ASN A 136 32.68 4.18 -4.70
C ASN A 136 33.85 4.75 -5.51
N ALA A 137 34.38 5.88 -5.08
CA ALA A 137 35.40 6.62 -5.83
C ALA A 137 36.78 5.94 -5.86
N ILE A 138 37.06 5.04 -4.91
CA ILE A 138 38.34 4.33 -4.82
C ILE A 138 38.35 3.15 -5.81
N ASP A 139 37.35 2.27 -5.72
CA ASP A 139 37.29 1.04 -6.52
C ASP A 139 37.06 1.33 -8.02
N THR A 140 36.51 2.50 -8.34
CA THR A 140 36.28 2.96 -9.73
C THR A 140 37.41 3.82 -10.28
N ALA A 141 38.48 4.07 -9.51
CA ALA A 141 39.58 4.96 -9.89
C ALA A 141 39.12 6.34 -10.41
N GLY A 142 38.00 6.87 -9.92
CA GLY A 142 37.46 8.15 -10.37
C GLY A 142 36.54 8.10 -11.60
N ASP A 143 36.14 6.91 -12.10
CA ASP A 143 35.25 6.80 -13.26
C ASP A 143 33.82 7.31 -12.96
N LEU A 144 33.55 8.52 -13.45
CA LEU A 144 32.27 9.22 -13.31
C LEU A 144 31.08 8.40 -13.81
N ASN A 145 31.23 7.56 -14.84
CA ASN A 145 30.10 6.76 -15.34
C ASN A 145 29.64 5.68 -14.36
N GLN A 146 30.51 5.28 -13.42
CA GLN A 146 30.23 4.24 -12.42
C GLN A 146 29.83 4.82 -11.05
N MET A 147 30.27 6.04 -10.75
CA MET A 147 29.99 6.74 -9.48
C MET A 147 28.88 7.79 -9.57
N MET A 148 28.39 8.11 -10.76
CA MET A 148 27.40 9.15 -11.00
C MET A 148 26.22 8.62 -11.80
N VAL A 149 25.03 9.10 -11.45
CA VAL A 149 23.84 8.95 -12.29
C VAL A 149 23.26 10.32 -12.60
N LYS A 150 22.86 10.48 -13.85
CA LYS A 150 22.23 11.69 -14.37
C LYS A 150 20.78 11.38 -14.72
N ILE A 151 19.88 12.20 -14.19
CA ILE A 151 18.44 12.08 -14.37
C ILE A 151 17.96 13.26 -15.20
N ASP A 152 17.63 13.06 -16.47
CA ASP A 152 17.10 14.13 -17.30
C ASP A 152 15.57 14.15 -17.18
N ILE A 153 15.05 15.24 -16.64
CA ILE A 153 13.64 15.44 -16.30
C ILE A 153 13.05 16.42 -17.32
N LYS A 154 11.92 16.02 -17.90
CA LYS A 154 11.09 16.86 -18.77
C LYS A 154 9.69 16.95 -18.18
N GLY A 155 9.14 18.15 -18.08
CA GLY A 155 7.81 18.36 -17.53
C GLY A 155 7.22 19.72 -17.90
N THR A 156 6.05 20.01 -17.37
CA THR A 156 5.33 21.28 -17.48
C THR A 156 5.22 21.90 -16.10
N GLN A 157 5.31 23.23 -16.01
CA GLN A 157 5.23 23.99 -14.76
C GLN A 157 4.37 25.25 -14.92
N PHE A 158 3.95 25.83 -13.79
CA PHE A 158 3.08 27.01 -13.76
C PHE A 158 3.62 28.11 -12.84
N GLY A 159 3.08 29.32 -12.94
CA GLY A 159 3.27 30.36 -11.91
C GLY A 159 4.61 31.13 -11.92
N VAL A 160 5.68 30.63 -12.53
CA VAL A 160 6.99 31.32 -12.58
C VAL A 160 7.25 31.88 -13.97
N LYS A 161 7.25 33.23 -14.09
CA LYS A 161 7.56 33.96 -15.33
C LYS A 161 9.06 34.28 -15.47
N PRO A 162 9.59 34.40 -16.71
CA PRO A 162 10.90 35.02 -16.95
C PRO A 162 10.97 36.44 -16.36
N PRO A 163 12.07 36.82 -15.68
CA PRO A 163 13.37 36.12 -15.55
C PRO A 163 13.48 35.11 -14.39
N GLY A 164 12.44 34.88 -13.59
CA GLY A 164 12.48 33.99 -12.42
C GLY A 164 12.77 32.53 -12.78
N ILE A 165 13.71 31.89 -12.07
CA ILE A 165 14.09 30.48 -12.29
C ILE A 165 13.26 29.59 -11.36
N PRO A 166 12.45 28.67 -11.89
CA PRO A 166 11.62 27.73 -11.14
C PRO A 166 12.54 26.67 -10.54
N MET A 167 12.84 26.82 -9.25
CA MET A 167 13.69 25.87 -8.52
C MET A 167 12.82 25.05 -7.59
N PRO A 168 13.16 23.78 -7.35
CA PRO A 168 12.52 23.02 -6.29
C PRO A 168 12.77 23.70 -4.93
N GLU A 169 11.87 23.45 -3.98
CA GLU A 169 12.00 23.89 -2.59
C GLU A 169 13.23 23.25 -1.93
N THR A 170 13.48 21.97 -2.21
CA THR A 170 14.59 21.22 -1.63
C THR A 170 14.99 20.01 -2.49
N ILE A 171 16.23 19.57 -2.33
CA ILE A 171 16.70 18.26 -2.77
C ILE A 171 17.25 17.50 -1.56
N LYS A 172 16.86 16.25 -1.38
CA LYS A 172 17.24 15.44 -0.20
C LYS A 172 17.62 14.02 -0.62
N LEU A 173 18.64 13.48 0.03
CA LEU A 173 18.92 12.05 -0.01
C LEU A 173 17.98 11.34 0.96
N GLN A 174 17.29 10.29 0.52
CA GLN A 174 16.38 9.49 1.36
C GLN A 174 17.02 8.21 1.89
N ASN A 175 18.26 7.91 1.49
CA ASN A 175 19.02 6.79 2.06
C ASN A 175 19.33 7.06 3.54
N ASP A 176 19.10 6.04 4.38
CA ASP A 176 19.38 6.10 5.80
C ASP A 176 20.88 6.26 6.08
N GLY A 177 21.22 6.93 7.20
CA GLY A 177 22.59 7.02 7.69
C GLY A 177 23.40 8.19 7.15
N PHE A 178 22.75 9.11 6.43
CA PHE A 178 23.36 10.33 5.91
C PHE A 178 22.80 11.57 6.59
N LYS A 179 23.68 12.52 6.88
CA LYS A 179 23.33 13.88 7.33
C LYS A 179 23.53 14.84 6.17
N CYS A 180 22.43 15.37 5.68
CA CYS A 180 22.40 16.38 4.63
C CYS A 180 22.08 17.75 5.24
N PRO A 181 22.90 18.79 5.02
CA PRO A 181 22.55 20.16 5.37
C PRO A 181 21.42 20.68 4.45
N LYS A 182 20.89 21.86 4.76
CA LYS A 182 19.91 22.53 3.88
C LYS A 182 20.55 22.80 2.52
N ALA A 183 19.84 22.46 1.43
CA ALA A 183 20.34 22.64 0.07
C ALA A 183 20.69 24.11 -0.23
N ALA A 184 21.85 24.33 -0.85
CA ALA A 184 22.32 25.65 -1.25
C ALA A 184 21.91 25.93 -2.71
N ARG A 185 21.59 27.19 -3.00
CA ARG A 185 21.20 27.64 -4.34
C ARG A 185 22.24 28.61 -4.90
N LYS A 186 22.68 28.37 -6.14
CA LYS A 186 23.56 29.27 -6.90
C LYS A 186 23.06 29.38 -8.33
N GLY A 187 22.38 30.49 -8.65
CA GLY A 187 21.80 30.72 -9.97
C GLY A 187 20.72 29.69 -10.32
N SER A 188 20.93 28.96 -11.42
CA SER A 188 20.08 27.86 -11.91
C SER A 188 20.42 26.48 -11.33
N GLN A 189 21.39 26.41 -10.41
CA GLN A 189 21.83 25.17 -9.77
C GLN A 189 21.48 25.16 -8.28
N MET A 190 20.98 24.01 -7.80
CA MET A 190 20.83 23.68 -6.39
C MET A 190 21.72 22.48 -6.08
N TYR A 191 22.41 22.50 -4.94
CA TYR A 191 23.31 21.42 -4.56
C TYR A 191 23.32 21.17 -3.05
N VAL A 192 23.64 19.94 -2.67
CA VAL A 192 23.84 19.54 -1.28
C VAL A 192 24.88 18.42 -1.19
N CYS A 193 25.75 18.50 -0.18
CA CYS A 193 26.70 17.45 0.14
C CYS A 193 26.24 16.72 1.40
N CYS A 194 25.86 15.45 1.26
CA CYS A 194 25.41 14.59 2.33
C CYS A 194 26.58 13.75 2.85
N VAL A 195 26.85 13.79 4.15
CA VAL A 195 27.96 13.05 4.78
C VAL A 195 27.42 11.94 5.69
N LYS A 196 28.13 10.81 5.76
CA LYS A 196 27.72 9.67 6.60
C LYS A 196 27.73 10.04 8.09
N ASP A 197 26.68 9.67 8.82
CA ASP A 197 26.55 9.97 10.25
C ASP A 197 27.44 9.05 11.09
N LYS A 198 28.47 9.62 11.73
CA LYS A 198 29.39 8.89 12.62
C LYS A 198 28.71 8.29 13.87
N LYS A 199 27.47 8.70 14.21
CA LYS A 199 26.72 8.18 15.37
C LYS A 199 25.80 7.00 15.06
N SER A 200 25.61 6.63 13.79
CA SER A 200 24.73 5.50 13.45
C SER A 200 25.47 4.17 13.59
N LYS A 201 25.22 3.47 14.71
CA LYS A 201 25.72 2.10 14.93
C LYS A 201 24.90 1.12 14.08
N TYR A 202 25.23 0.99 12.80
CA TYR A 202 24.72 -0.12 12.00
C TYR A 202 25.38 -1.42 12.43
N LYS A 203 24.58 -2.47 12.64
CA LYS A 203 25.09 -3.85 12.57
C LYS A 203 25.71 -3.99 11.17
N LYS A 204 27.00 -4.30 11.08
CA LYS A 204 27.65 -4.71 9.82
C LYS A 204 26.96 -5.98 9.33
N LEU A 205 25.88 -5.82 8.58
CA LEU A 205 25.46 -6.82 7.63
C LEU A 205 26.47 -6.79 6.47
N PRO A 206 26.83 -7.94 5.90
CA PRO A 206 27.75 -7.98 4.76
C PRO A 206 27.24 -7.03 3.66
N PRO A 207 28.14 -6.32 2.95
CA PRO A 207 27.76 -5.39 1.89
C PRO A 207 27.10 -6.19 0.76
N THR A 208 25.80 -6.33 0.82
CA THR A 208 25.01 -6.92 -0.24
C THR A 208 24.57 -5.77 -1.15
N LYS A 209 24.67 -5.94 -2.48
CA LYS A 209 24.19 -4.98 -3.50
C LYS A 209 22.65 -4.86 -3.52
N PHE A 210 21.98 -5.18 -2.42
CA PHE A 210 20.56 -5.46 -2.37
C PHE A 210 19.92 -4.72 -1.20
N LEU A 211 18.71 -4.23 -1.41
CA LEU A 211 17.93 -3.63 -0.33
C LEU A 211 17.56 -4.68 0.71
N SER A 212 17.50 -4.28 1.98
CA SER A 212 16.94 -5.11 3.03
C SER A 212 15.46 -5.35 2.77
N ARG A 213 14.99 -6.58 3.01
CA ARG A 213 13.56 -6.90 2.98
C ARG A 213 12.82 -6.00 3.97
N ARG A 214 11.69 -5.45 3.53
CA ARG A 214 10.83 -4.58 4.33
C ARG A 214 9.62 -5.37 4.83
N TYR A 215 9.10 -4.96 5.98
CA TYR A 215 7.85 -5.49 6.52
C TYR A 215 6.67 -4.72 5.92
N GLY A 216 5.58 -5.42 5.64
CA GLY A 216 4.27 -4.86 5.36
C GLY A 216 3.18 -5.88 5.70
N ASP A 217 1.94 -5.41 5.71
CA ASP A 217 0.78 -6.22 6.10
C ASP A 217 0.63 -7.48 5.23
N LEU A 218 0.90 -7.31 3.93
CA LEU A 218 1.08 -8.38 2.97
C LEU A 218 2.37 -8.13 2.20
N THR A 219 3.24 -9.12 2.12
CA THR A 219 4.45 -9.06 1.28
C THR A 219 4.34 -10.04 0.14
N ILE A 220 4.68 -9.60 -1.06
CA ILE A 220 4.71 -10.43 -2.26
C ILE A 220 6.16 -10.52 -2.73
N ALA A 221 6.69 -11.73 -2.80
CA ALA A 221 8.01 -12.00 -3.36
C ALA A 221 7.88 -12.50 -4.80
N TYR A 222 8.72 -11.99 -5.69
CA TYR A 222 8.86 -12.46 -7.07
C TYR A 222 10.28 -12.99 -7.26
N ASP A 223 10.42 -14.31 -7.27
CA ASP A 223 11.69 -15.02 -7.26
C ASP A 223 11.91 -15.79 -8.56
N VAL A 224 12.89 -15.40 -9.36
CA VAL A 224 13.28 -16.13 -10.58
C VAL A 224 14.15 -17.32 -10.19
N LEU A 225 13.62 -18.52 -10.37
CA LEU A 225 14.27 -19.78 -10.03
C LEU A 225 15.21 -20.24 -11.15
N GLN A 226 14.79 -20.09 -12.40
CA GLN A 226 15.55 -20.51 -13.59
C GLN A 226 15.43 -19.45 -14.67
N ALA A 227 16.53 -19.14 -15.36
CA ALA A 227 16.56 -18.16 -16.43
C ALA A 227 17.18 -18.76 -17.69
N TYR A 228 16.43 -18.74 -18.77
CA TYR A 228 16.85 -19.16 -20.09
C TYR A 228 17.00 -17.93 -21.00
N GLY A 229 17.33 -18.15 -22.27
CA GLY A 229 17.49 -17.05 -23.23
C GLY A 229 16.19 -16.28 -23.41
N ASN A 230 15.14 -16.94 -23.89
CA ASN A 230 13.86 -16.30 -24.26
C ASN A 230 12.75 -16.44 -23.19
N ASN A 231 12.97 -17.19 -22.11
CA ASN A 231 11.99 -17.36 -21.05
C ASN A 231 12.67 -17.57 -19.68
N TYR A 232 11.88 -17.57 -18.61
CA TYR A 232 12.34 -17.85 -17.26
C TYR A 232 11.20 -18.43 -16.41
N LEU A 233 11.57 -19.17 -15.35
CA LEU A 233 10.64 -19.70 -14.35
C LEU A 233 10.71 -18.81 -13.11
N ALA A 234 9.57 -18.26 -12.70
CA ALA A 234 9.45 -17.46 -11.50
C ALA A 234 8.46 -18.08 -10.51
N GLN A 235 8.71 -17.87 -9.23
CA GLN A 235 7.82 -18.19 -8.13
C GLN A 235 7.32 -16.90 -7.50
N VAL A 236 6.02 -16.83 -7.26
CA VAL A 236 5.38 -15.76 -6.52
C VAL A 236 4.96 -16.31 -5.17
N THR A 237 5.37 -15.62 -4.10
CA THR A 237 5.00 -15.96 -2.72
C THR A 237 4.24 -14.80 -2.12
N LEU A 238 2.98 -15.02 -1.75
CA LEU A 238 2.16 -14.13 -0.94
C LEU A 238 2.34 -14.51 0.52
N ASP A 239 2.72 -13.58 1.38
CA ASP A 239 2.91 -13.80 2.81
C ASP A 239 2.14 -12.73 3.60
N ASN A 240 1.09 -13.16 4.29
CA ASN A 240 0.25 -12.30 5.11
C ASN A 240 0.84 -12.19 6.52
N ASN A 241 1.33 -11.01 6.84
CA ASN A 241 2.00 -10.75 8.11
C ASN A 241 1.11 -10.01 9.11
N HIS A 242 -0.05 -9.50 8.68
CA HIS A 242 -0.92 -8.69 9.54
C HIS A 242 -1.80 -9.59 10.43
N PRO A 243 -1.87 -9.34 11.75
CA PRO A 243 -2.59 -10.19 12.71
C PRO A 243 -4.09 -10.29 12.45
N LEU A 244 -4.66 -9.30 11.77
CA LEU A 244 -6.07 -9.30 11.34
C LEU A 244 -6.20 -9.29 9.81
N GLY A 245 -5.11 -9.43 9.06
CA GLY A 245 -5.16 -9.42 7.59
C GLY A 245 -5.81 -10.70 7.11
N ARG A 246 -6.71 -10.62 6.15
CA ARG A 246 -7.29 -11.79 5.50
C ARG A 246 -7.66 -11.46 4.07
N LEU A 247 -7.51 -12.44 3.19
CA LEU A 247 -8.04 -12.39 1.84
C LEU A 247 -8.81 -13.67 1.56
N ASP A 248 -10.02 -13.52 1.01
CA ASP A 248 -10.86 -14.61 0.55
C ASP A 248 -11.06 -14.47 -0.96
N ASN A 249 -10.94 -15.58 -1.68
CA ASN A 249 -10.99 -15.64 -3.15
C ASN A 249 -10.11 -14.55 -3.79
N TRP A 250 -8.85 -14.41 -3.32
CA TRP A 250 -8.01 -13.32 -3.78
C TRP A 250 -7.79 -13.35 -5.30
N ASN A 251 -7.86 -12.16 -5.89
CA ASN A 251 -7.51 -11.89 -7.28
C ASN A 251 -6.30 -10.97 -7.30
N LEU A 252 -5.19 -11.49 -7.80
CA LEU A 252 -3.93 -10.79 -7.96
C LEU A 252 -3.78 -10.31 -9.40
N THR A 253 -3.39 -9.06 -9.57
CA THR A 253 -3.09 -8.49 -10.89
C THR A 253 -1.81 -7.65 -10.84
N TRP A 254 -1.15 -7.56 -11.98
CA TRP A 254 0.02 -6.74 -12.21
C TRP A 254 0.07 -6.34 -13.68
N GLU A 255 1.04 -5.54 -14.07
CA GLU A 255 1.22 -5.08 -15.45
C GLU A 255 2.59 -5.46 -16.01
N TRP A 256 2.57 -6.12 -17.18
CA TRP A 256 3.75 -6.35 -18.01
C TRP A 256 4.16 -5.06 -18.71
N ARG A 257 5.42 -4.64 -18.53
CA ARG A 257 5.92 -3.38 -19.11
C ARG A 257 6.71 -3.60 -20.40
N ARG A 258 7.11 -4.84 -20.71
CA ARG A 258 7.98 -5.17 -21.83
C ARG A 258 7.37 -6.25 -22.74
N GLY A 259 6.05 -6.35 -22.76
CA GLY A 259 5.31 -7.27 -23.65
C GLY A 259 5.42 -8.74 -23.26
N GLU A 260 5.84 -9.04 -22.04
CA GLU A 260 5.94 -10.42 -21.56
C GLU A 260 4.56 -11.10 -21.50
N PHE A 261 4.56 -12.43 -21.60
CA PHE A 261 3.35 -13.24 -21.47
C PHE A 261 3.61 -14.51 -20.65
N ILE A 262 2.54 -15.09 -20.09
CA ILE A 262 2.61 -16.25 -19.22
C ILE A 262 2.30 -17.50 -20.04
N ASN A 263 3.30 -18.36 -20.23
CA ASN A 263 3.12 -19.63 -20.93
C ASN A 263 2.39 -20.66 -20.08
N SER A 264 2.89 -20.94 -18.88
CA SER A 264 2.31 -21.95 -18.00
C SER A 264 2.32 -21.49 -16.55
N MET A 265 1.40 -22.02 -15.75
CA MET A 265 1.26 -21.71 -14.33
C MET A 265 1.00 -22.97 -13.51
N ARG A 266 1.53 -22.98 -12.28
CA ARG A 266 1.32 -24.04 -11.29
C ARG A 266 1.02 -23.43 -9.93
N GLY A 267 0.05 -23.95 -9.20
CA GLY A 267 -0.42 -23.44 -7.91
C GLY A 267 -1.48 -22.33 -8.03
N ALA A 268 -1.68 -21.76 -9.21
CA ALA A 268 -2.67 -20.73 -9.50
C ALA A 268 -3.10 -20.82 -10.98
N TYR A 269 -4.16 -20.09 -11.35
CA TYR A 269 -4.64 -20.00 -12.74
C TYR A 269 -5.07 -18.56 -13.07
N THR A 270 -5.24 -18.27 -14.36
CA THR A 270 -5.71 -16.98 -14.86
C THR A 270 -7.21 -17.04 -15.16
N LEU A 271 -7.95 -15.97 -14.86
CA LEU A 271 -9.40 -15.95 -15.08
C LEU A 271 -9.80 -15.88 -16.56
N LYS A 272 -8.94 -15.33 -17.42
CA LYS A 272 -9.14 -15.25 -18.87
C LYS A 272 -8.02 -16.00 -19.61
N HIS A 273 -8.41 -17.00 -20.38
CA HIS A 273 -7.52 -17.78 -21.24
C HIS A 273 -7.87 -17.51 -22.71
N ASP A 274 -7.25 -16.46 -23.27
CA ASP A 274 -7.48 -16.01 -24.64
C ASP A 274 -6.15 -15.93 -25.41
N PRO A 275 -5.83 -16.94 -26.24
CA PRO A 275 -4.58 -16.97 -26.97
C PRO A 275 -4.54 -15.98 -28.15
N ALA A 276 -5.69 -15.45 -28.58
CA ALA A 276 -5.77 -14.56 -29.73
C ALA A 276 -4.92 -13.29 -29.54
N GLU A 277 -4.86 -12.77 -28.31
CA GLU A 277 -4.05 -11.60 -27.96
C GLU A 277 -2.55 -11.83 -28.22
N CYS A 278 -2.03 -13.05 -27.98
CA CYS A 278 -0.65 -13.36 -28.36
C CYS A 278 -0.52 -13.60 -29.87
N ILE A 279 -1.39 -14.44 -30.44
CA ILE A 279 -1.29 -14.90 -31.84
C ILE A 279 -1.32 -13.72 -32.82
N TYR A 280 -2.25 -12.78 -32.61
CA TYR A 280 -2.39 -11.60 -33.46
C TYR A 280 -1.61 -10.38 -32.95
N GLY A 281 -0.96 -10.51 -31.78
CA GLY A 281 -0.14 -9.48 -31.16
C GLY A 281 1.34 -9.52 -31.56
N GLU A 282 2.17 -8.82 -30.79
CA GLU A 282 3.62 -8.82 -31.02
C GLU A 282 4.23 -10.20 -30.74
N ALA A 283 3.74 -10.92 -29.74
CA ALA A 283 4.24 -12.25 -29.39
C ALA A 283 4.16 -13.22 -30.59
N GLY A 284 3.03 -13.30 -31.28
CA GLY A 284 2.85 -14.16 -32.46
C GLY A 284 3.72 -13.76 -33.65
N ARG A 285 4.08 -12.47 -33.79
CA ARG A 285 5.02 -12.01 -34.82
C ARG A 285 6.44 -12.51 -34.59
N TYR A 286 6.88 -12.54 -33.33
CA TYR A 286 8.23 -12.96 -32.96
C TYR A 286 8.37 -14.47 -32.74
N TYR A 287 7.36 -15.11 -32.18
CA TYR A 287 7.36 -16.54 -31.84
C TYR A 287 6.56 -17.36 -32.86
N GLN A 288 7.00 -17.36 -34.12
CA GLN A 288 6.25 -17.99 -35.23
C GLN A 288 6.06 -19.51 -35.09
N ASN A 289 7.02 -20.20 -34.48
CA ASN A 289 6.99 -21.66 -34.30
C ASN A 289 6.47 -22.08 -32.92
N PHE A 290 5.91 -21.15 -32.15
CA PHE A 290 5.45 -21.41 -30.79
C PHE A 290 3.97 -21.80 -30.79
N ASP A 291 3.64 -22.86 -30.03
CA ASP A 291 2.25 -23.26 -29.84
C ASP A 291 1.60 -22.40 -28.75
N PHE A 292 0.80 -21.43 -29.17
CA PHE A 292 0.03 -20.56 -28.27
C PHE A 292 -1.24 -21.22 -27.71
N SER A 293 -1.59 -22.43 -28.10
CA SER A 293 -2.86 -23.06 -27.69
C SER A 293 -2.96 -23.30 -26.18
N ASN A 294 -1.81 -23.49 -25.52
CA ASN A 294 -1.72 -23.82 -24.10
C ASN A 294 -1.22 -22.65 -23.23
N VAL A 295 -1.26 -21.41 -23.75
CA VAL A 295 -0.75 -20.22 -23.07
C VAL A 295 -1.66 -19.80 -21.91
N ALA A 296 -1.13 -19.76 -20.69
CA ALA A 296 -1.91 -19.38 -19.52
C ALA A 296 -2.49 -17.95 -19.62
N SER A 297 -1.71 -16.97 -20.07
CA SER A 297 -2.25 -15.62 -20.32
C SER A 297 -1.38 -14.78 -21.24
N CYS A 298 -2.05 -14.13 -22.20
CA CYS A 298 -1.48 -13.15 -23.12
C CYS A 298 -1.78 -11.70 -22.73
N GLN A 299 -2.56 -11.51 -21.67
CA GLN A 299 -3.02 -10.17 -21.29
C GLN A 299 -1.86 -9.37 -20.68
N LYS A 300 -1.77 -8.10 -21.05
CA LYS A 300 -0.84 -7.15 -20.39
C LYS A 300 -1.09 -7.05 -18.89
N LYS A 301 -2.35 -7.17 -18.48
CA LYS A 301 -2.82 -7.13 -17.08
C LYS A 301 -3.60 -8.41 -16.74
N PRO A 302 -2.92 -9.54 -16.47
CA PRO A 302 -3.60 -10.78 -16.11
C PRO A 302 -4.28 -10.67 -14.75
N ILE A 303 -5.39 -11.37 -14.57
CA ILE A 303 -6.02 -11.59 -13.26
C ILE A 303 -5.78 -13.05 -12.87
N ILE A 304 -5.07 -13.22 -11.76
CA ILE A 304 -4.60 -14.52 -11.26
C ILE A 304 -5.34 -14.84 -9.97
N ALA A 305 -5.86 -16.07 -9.90
CA ALA A 305 -6.54 -16.63 -8.74
C ALA A 305 -5.89 -17.95 -8.32
N ASP A 306 -6.01 -18.27 -7.04
CA ASP A 306 -5.52 -19.53 -6.47
C ASP A 306 -6.33 -20.72 -6.96
N LEU A 307 -5.72 -21.91 -6.98
CA LEU A 307 -6.44 -23.13 -7.32
C LEU A 307 -7.39 -23.57 -6.19
N PRO A 308 -8.44 -24.33 -6.52
CA PRO A 308 -9.30 -24.92 -5.51
C PRO A 308 -8.62 -26.15 -4.85
N PRO A 309 -8.98 -26.53 -3.61
CA PRO A 309 -8.33 -27.63 -2.88
C PRO A 309 -8.34 -28.98 -3.61
N GLU A 310 -9.35 -29.24 -4.43
CA GLU A 310 -9.50 -30.47 -5.22
C GLU A 310 -8.36 -30.63 -6.25
N ARG A 311 -7.72 -29.52 -6.65
CA ARG A 311 -6.60 -29.49 -7.61
C ARG A 311 -5.23 -29.44 -6.94
N ALA A 312 -5.14 -29.49 -5.62
CA ALA A 312 -3.86 -29.42 -4.90
C ALA A 312 -2.89 -30.54 -5.29
N ASN A 313 -3.40 -31.76 -5.53
CA ASN A 313 -2.59 -32.94 -5.86
C ASN A 313 -2.40 -33.17 -7.38
N ASP A 314 -2.91 -32.26 -8.22
CA ASP A 314 -2.79 -32.34 -9.67
C ASP A 314 -1.31 -32.26 -10.09
N THR A 315 -0.86 -33.19 -10.94
CA THR A 315 0.54 -33.27 -11.38
C THR A 315 0.94 -32.16 -12.34
N GLN A 316 -0.01 -31.61 -13.10
CA GLN A 316 0.26 -30.59 -14.11
C GLN A 316 0.20 -29.20 -13.51
N ILE A 317 -0.90 -28.87 -12.82
CA ILE A 317 -1.16 -27.52 -12.31
C ILE A 317 -1.00 -27.39 -10.80
N GLY A 318 -0.97 -28.48 -10.05
CA GLY A 318 -0.85 -28.48 -8.59
C GLY A 318 0.54 -28.83 -8.09
N LYS A 319 0.57 -29.48 -6.91
CA LYS A 319 1.78 -29.92 -6.17
C LYS A 319 2.75 -28.79 -5.86
N ILE A 320 2.23 -27.62 -5.51
CA ILE A 320 3.01 -26.49 -5.00
C ILE A 320 2.73 -26.36 -3.50
N PRO A 321 3.75 -26.26 -2.63
CA PRO A 321 3.54 -26.10 -1.20
C PRO A 321 2.77 -24.81 -0.91
N TYR A 322 1.90 -24.83 0.09
CA TYR A 322 1.05 -23.69 0.47
C TYR A 322 0.08 -23.20 -0.63
N CYS A 323 -0.08 -23.91 -1.76
CA CYS A 323 -1.09 -23.58 -2.75
C CYS A 323 -2.48 -24.11 -2.38
N CYS A 324 -3.43 -23.69 -3.19
CA CYS A 324 -4.66 -24.40 -3.50
C CYS A 324 -5.69 -24.36 -2.38
N LYS A 325 -5.96 -23.16 -1.87
CA LYS A 325 -6.91 -22.87 -0.80
C LYS A 325 -8.11 -22.05 -1.27
N ASN A 326 -8.44 -22.13 -2.57
CA ASN A 326 -9.50 -21.33 -3.19
C ASN A 326 -9.34 -19.81 -2.93
N GLY A 327 -8.09 -19.35 -2.81
CA GLY A 327 -7.80 -17.94 -2.58
C GLY A 327 -7.99 -17.51 -1.14
N THR A 328 -8.01 -18.45 -0.19
CA THR A 328 -8.04 -18.16 1.26
C THR A 328 -6.63 -17.91 1.78
N LEU A 329 -6.39 -16.72 2.32
CA LEU A 329 -5.18 -16.32 3.03
C LEU A 329 -5.56 -15.84 4.42
N LEU A 330 -5.32 -16.67 5.43
CA LEU A 330 -5.70 -16.39 6.82
C LEU A 330 -4.66 -15.50 7.52
N PRO A 331 -5.03 -14.82 8.62
CA PRO A 331 -4.06 -14.16 9.47
C PRO A 331 -3.17 -15.17 10.22
N PRO A 332 -1.91 -14.81 10.52
CA PRO A 332 -0.99 -15.66 11.26
C PRO A 332 -1.47 -15.94 12.69
N THR A 333 -2.34 -15.11 13.23
CA THR A 333 -3.00 -15.30 14.53
C THR A 333 -3.95 -16.49 14.55
N MET A 334 -4.49 -16.89 13.39
CA MET A 334 -5.33 -18.09 13.27
C MET A 334 -4.51 -19.31 12.85
N ASP A 335 -3.79 -19.21 11.73
CA ASP A 335 -3.03 -20.33 11.19
C ASP A 335 -1.89 -19.82 10.29
N ILE A 336 -0.66 -19.95 10.80
CA ILE A 336 0.57 -19.55 10.11
C ILE A 336 0.75 -20.33 8.80
N THR A 337 0.32 -21.59 8.73
CA THR A 337 0.45 -22.42 7.52
C THR A 337 -0.49 -21.97 6.41
N LYS A 338 -1.64 -21.38 6.76
CA LYS A 338 -2.60 -20.80 5.81
C LYS A 338 -2.39 -19.30 5.57
N SER A 339 -1.35 -18.72 6.14
CA SER A 339 -0.97 -17.30 5.95
C SER A 339 -0.08 -17.07 4.72
N LYS A 340 0.28 -18.13 4.01
CA LYS A 340 1.12 -18.08 2.80
C LYS A 340 0.41 -18.69 1.60
N ALA A 341 0.62 -18.14 0.42
CA ALA A 341 0.22 -18.76 -0.84
C ALA A 341 1.37 -18.67 -1.84
N ILE A 342 1.62 -19.77 -2.56
CA ILE A 342 2.73 -19.86 -3.51
C ILE A 342 2.21 -20.39 -4.83
N PHE A 343 2.67 -19.78 -5.92
CA PHE A 343 2.47 -20.30 -7.26
C PHE A 343 3.70 -20.01 -8.12
N GLN A 344 3.88 -20.79 -9.17
CA GLN A 344 4.97 -20.66 -10.13
C GLN A 344 4.42 -20.35 -11.52
N LEU A 345 5.17 -19.58 -12.28
CA LEU A 345 4.84 -19.24 -13.65
C LEU A 345 6.06 -19.25 -14.56
N GLN A 346 5.86 -19.73 -15.79
CA GLN A 346 6.86 -19.65 -16.86
C GLN A 346 6.54 -18.45 -17.74
N VAL A 347 7.46 -17.48 -17.76
CA VAL A 347 7.29 -16.22 -18.49
C VAL A 347 8.17 -16.21 -19.72
N PHE A 348 7.59 -15.83 -20.86
CA PHE A 348 8.35 -15.57 -22.09
C PHE A 348 8.62 -14.08 -22.23
N LYS A 349 9.85 -13.76 -22.64
CA LYS A 349 10.37 -12.40 -22.80
C LYS A 349 10.13 -11.91 -24.23
N MET A 350 10.25 -10.61 -24.47
CA MET A 350 10.23 -10.05 -25.82
C MET A 350 11.59 -9.43 -26.16
N PRO A 351 11.95 -9.32 -27.45
CA PRO A 351 13.12 -8.55 -27.86
C PRO A 351 13.02 -7.11 -27.35
N PRO A 352 14.12 -6.49 -26.88
CA PRO A 352 15.52 -6.94 -26.94
C PRO A 352 15.98 -7.80 -25.73
N ASP A 353 15.09 -8.21 -24.82
CA ASP A 353 15.46 -8.74 -23.49
C ASP A 353 15.78 -10.26 -23.45
N PHE A 354 16.28 -10.83 -24.54
CA PHE A 354 16.65 -12.26 -24.64
C PHE A 354 17.94 -12.64 -23.89
N ASN A 355 18.55 -11.70 -23.17
CA ASN A 355 19.69 -12.03 -22.33
C ASN A 355 19.23 -12.71 -21.03
N ARG A 356 19.97 -13.72 -20.55
CA ARG A 356 19.64 -14.46 -19.30
C ARG A 356 19.62 -13.56 -18.07
N THR A 357 20.38 -12.47 -18.11
CA THR A 357 20.49 -11.49 -17.02
C THR A 357 19.48 -10.34 -17.12
N ALA A 358 18.83 -10.16 -18.27
CA ALA A 358 17.80 -9.14 -18.48
C ALA A 358 16.47 -9.62 -17.88
N LEU A 359 16.36 -9.49 -16.55
CA LEU A 359 15.20 -9.90 -15.77
C LEU A 359 14.56 -8.67 -15.14
N TYR A 360 13.28 -8.46 -15.43
CA TYR A 360 12.50 -7.34 -14.92
C TYR A 360 11.23 -7.86 -14.25
N PRO A 361 10.86 -7.36 -13.05
CA PRO A 361 9.62 -7.74 -12.40
C PRO A 361 8.45 -6.98 -13.04
N PRO A 362 7.24 -7.56 -13.05
CA PRO A 362 6.05 -6.81 -13.44
C PRO A 362 5.78 -5.67 -12.46
N GLN A 363 5.02 -4.66 -12.90
CA GLN A 363 4.76 -3.44 -12.14
C GLN A 363 3.28 -3.34 -11.75
N ASN A 364 2.89 -2.31 -11.00
CA ASN A 364 1.48 -2.00 -10.71
C ASN A 364 0.72 -3.17 -10.07
N TRP A 365 1.32 -3.79 -9.05
CA TRP A 365 0.74 -4.91 -8.32
C TRP A 365 -0.52 -4.47 -7.57
N LYS A 366 -1.60 -5.23 -7.69
CA LYS A 366 -2.84 -5.03 -6.95
C LYS A 366 -3.44 -6.38 -6.57
N ILE A 367 -3.92 -6.49 -5.35
CA ILE A 367 -4.62 -7.67 -4.86
C ILE A 367 -5.94 -7.25 -4.24
N ILE A 368 -7.01 -7.96 -4.60
CA ILE A 368 -8.35 -7.71 -4.08
C ILE A 368 -8.94 -9.02 -3.57
N GLY A 369 -9.69 -8.95 -2.48
CA GLY A 369 -10.53 -10.04 -1.98
C GLY A 369 -12.02 -9.67 -2.04
N GLN A 370 -12.88 -10.61 -1.64
CA GLN A 370 -14.33 -10.45 -1.71
C GLN A 370 -14.89 -9.51 -0.62
N LEU A 371 -14.68 -9.81 0.66
CA LEU A 371 -15.06 -8.96 1.79
C LEU A 371 -13.86 -8.84 2.73
N ASN A 372 -12.84 -8.15 2.22
CA ASN A 372 -11.52 -8.07 2.82
C ASN A 372 -10.99 -6.63 2.68
N PRO A 373 -9.96 -6.28 3.47
CA PRO A 373 -9.35 -4.95 3.41
C PRO A 373 -8.84 -4.57 2.03
N GLU A 374 -8.87 -3.28 1.73
CA GLU A 374 -8.22 -2.74 0.54
C GLU A 374 -6.71 -2.63 0.76
N TYR A 375 -5.94 -3.38 -0.04
CA TYR A 375 -4.48 -3.36 -0.02
C TYR A 375 -3.93 -2.37 -1.04
N THR A 376 -3.05 -1.48 -0.58
CA THR A 376 -2.25 -0.60 -1.44
C THR A 376 -0.82 -1.13 -1.52
N CYS A 377 -0.39 -1.55 -2.70
CA CYS A 377 0.94 -2.10 -2.95
C CYS A 377 1.87 -1.05 -3.57
N GLY A 378 3.12 -1.02 -3.09
CA GLY A 378 4.19 -0.21 -3.71
C GLY A 378 4.84 -0.90 -4.92
N PRO A 379 5.79 -0.23 -5.60
CA PRO A 379 6.54 -0.85 -6.69
C PRO A 379 7.50 -1.95 -6.18
N PRO A 380 7.82 -2.96 -7.00
CA PRO A 380 8.79 -3.98 -6.68
C PRO A 380 10.19 -3.38 -6.57
N PHE A 381 10.91 -3.74 -5.50
CA PHE A 381 12.31 -3.35 -5.34
C PHE A 381 13.20 -4.58 -5.16
N ARG A 382 14.47 -4.43 -5.58
CA ARG A 382 15.43 -5.53 -5.66
C ARG A 382 15.94 -5.90 -4.27
N VAL A 383 15.80 -7.17 -3.89
CA VAL A 383 16.26 -7.71 -2.59
C VAL A 383 17.28 -8.83 -2.80
N SER A 384 17.92 -9.27 -1.71
CA SER A 384 18.88 -10.38 -1.79
C SER A 384 18.17 -11.64 -2.29
N PRO A 385 18.83 -12.48 -3.12
CA PRO A 385 18.29 -13.76 -3.55
C PRO A 385 17.63 -14.56 -2.42
N MET A 386 16.45 -15.10 -2.69
CA MET A 386 15.76 -15.99 -1.77
C MET A 386 16.46 -17.34 -1.73
N GLU A 387 16.56 -17.91 -0.53
CA GLU A 387 17.10 -19.24 -0.27
C GLU A 387 15.96 -20.27 -0.28
N PHE A 388 16.13 -21.34 -1.03
CA PHE A 388 15.19 -22.46 -1.09
C PHE A 388 15.88 -23.74 -0.62
N PRO A 389 15.24 -24.52 0.27
CA PRO A 389 15.77 -25.81 0.69
C PRO A 389 15.80 -26.78 -0.50
N ASP A 390 16.77 -27.67 -0.52
CA ASP A 390 16.86 -28.69 -1.56
C ASP A 390 15.62 -29.60 -1.59
N PRO A 391 14.99 -29.81 -2.76
CA PRO A 391 13.79 -30.66 -2.87
C PRO A 391 14.02 -32.14 -2.53
N SER A 392 15.25 -32.65 -2.61
CA SER A 392 15.59 -34.04 -2.30
C SER A 392 15.87 -34.29 -0.80
N GLY A 393 15.84 -33.24 0.02
CA GLY A 393 16.09 -33.31 1.46
C GLY A 393 17.56 -33.31 1.84
N LEU A 394 18.46 -33.04 0.88
CA LEU A 394 19.87 -32.81 1.16
C LEU A 394 20.05 -31.49 1.93
N MET A 395 21.13 -31.38 2.70
CA MET A 395 21.50 -30.16 3.43
C MET A 395 22.11 -29.10 2.49
N ASP A 396 21.59 -29.01 1.26
CA ASP A 396 21.97 -28.02 0.26
C ASP A 396 20.87 -26.95 0.15
N LYS A 397 21.28 -25.75 -0.28
CA LYS A 397 20.39 -24.60 -0.48
C LYS A 397 20.56 -24.09 -1.89
N SER A 398 19.45 -24.04 -2.62
CA SER A 398 19.40 -23.35 -3.90
C SER A 398 19.03 -21.88 -3.69
N TYR A 399 19.51 -21.01 -4.57
CA TYR A 399 19.24 -19.58 -4.51
C TYR A 399 18.47 -19.15 -5.76
N ALA A 400 17.53 -18.22 -5.60
CA ALA A 400 16.96 -17.53 -6.75
C ALA A 400 18.07 -16.82 -7.54
N ILE A 401 17.96 -16.82 -8.87
CA ILE A 401 18.80 -15.97 -9.72
C ILE A 401 18.51 -14.50 -9.41
N ALA A 402 17.25 -14.20 -9.12
CA ALA A 402 16.77 -12.85 -8.99
C ALA A 402 15.51 -12.74 -8.12
N SER A 403 15.57 -11.97 -7.03
CA SER A 403 14.43 -11.72 -6.12
C SER A 403 14.01 -10.25 -6.09
N TRP A 404 12.71 -10.01 -6.13
CA TRP A 404 12.10 -8.71 -5.84
C TRP A 404 11.05 -8.86 -4.75
N GLN A 405 10.87 -7.79 -3.98
CA GLN A 405 9.82 -7.71 -2.98
C GLN A 405 8.88 -6.56 -3.30
N VAL A 406 7.59 -6.82 -3.16
CA VAL A 406 6.50 -5.86 -3.17
C VAL A 406 5.90 -5.83 -1.77
N VAL A 407 5.67 -4.64 -1.25
CA VAL A 407 5.10 -4.42 0.07
C VAL A 407 3.71 -3.82 -0.12
N CYS A 408 2.71 -4.49 0.43
CA CYS A 408 1.32 -4.07 0.42
C CYS A 408 0.85 -3.82 1.85
N ASN A 409 0.21 -2.68 2.07
CA ASN A 409 -0.35 -2.32 3.37
C ASN A 409 -1.86 -2.16 3.27
N ILE A 410 -2.54 -2.46 4.37
CA ILE A 410 -3.98 -2.29 4.51
C ILE A 410 -4.28 -0.80 4.62
N SER A 411 -5.10 -0.32 3.70
CA SER A 411 -5.64 1.04 3.74
C SER A 411 -6.92 1.06 4.58
N ARG A 412 -7.17 2.17 5.27
CA ARG A 412 -8.45 2.35 5.96
C ARG A 412 -9.53 2.71 4.93
N PRO A 413 -10.73 2.13 5.03
CA PRO A 413 -11.82 2.49 4.15
C PRO A 413 -12.16 3.97 4.33
N ALA A 414 -12.38 4.66 3.21
CA ALA A 414 -12.94 6.01 3.26
C ALA A 414 -14.38 5.94 3.81
N PRO A 415 -14.93 7.05 4.33
CA PRO A 415 -16.34 7.10 4.74
C PRO A 415 -17.25 6.57 3.64
N LYS A 416 -18.25 5.75 4.00
CA LYS A 416 -19.21 5.11 3.07
C LYS A 416 -18.59 4.09 2.09
N LYS A 417 -17.34 3.67 2.31
CA LYS A 417 -16.65 2.65 1.50
C LYS A 417 -16.26 1.39 2.27
N SER A 418 -16.71 1.23 3.52
CA SER A 418 -16.56 -0.03 4.24
C SER A 418 -17.35 -1.14 3.54
N ARG A 419 -16.96 -2.41 3.73
CA ARG A 419 -17.76 -3.55 3.22
C ARG A 419 -18.63 -4.24 4.28
N CYS A 420 -18.51 -3.80 5.52
CA CYS A 420 -19.35 -4.24 6.63
C CYS A 420 -19.76 -3.06 7.51
N CYS A 421 -20.82 -3.25 8.30
CA CYS A 421 -21.32 -2.24 9.21
C CYS A 421 -21.72 -2.83 10.56
N VAL A 422 -21.85 -1.96 11.55
CA VAL A 422 -22.25 -2.31 12.90
C VAL A 422 -23.57 -1.62 13.26
N SER A 423 -24.39 -2.29 14.05
CA SER A 423 -25.59 -1.74 14.69
C SER A 423 -25.45 -1.85 16.19
N PHE A 424 -25.99 -0.87 16.92
CA PHE A 424 -25.93 -0.82 18.38
C PHE A 424 -27.32 -0.96 18.99
N SER A 425 -27.40 -1.74 20.07
CA SER A 425 -28.60 -1.85 20.89
C SER A 425 -28.21 -2.05 22.36
N ALA A 426 -29.13 -1.81 23.28
CA ALA A 426 -28.85 -1.95 24.71
C ALA A 426 -30.11 -2.33 25.47
N TYR A 427 -29.97 -2.99 26.62
CA TYR A 427 -31.10 -3.38 27.47
C TYR A 427 -31.91 -2.18 28.01
N TYR A 428 -31.31 -0.99 28.04
CA TYR A 428 -31.93 0.24 28.55
C TYR A 428 -32.54 1.12 27.44
N ASN A 429 -32.57 0.66 26.19
CA ASN A 429 -33.19 1.35 25.07
C ASN A 429 -33.94 0.34 24.19
N ASP A 430 -35.23 0.58 24.00
CA ASP A 430 -36.08 -0.29 23.19
C ASP A 430 -35.75 -0.27 21.69
N SER A 431 -35.00 0.73 21.23
CA SER A 431 -34.63 0.89 19.83
C SER A 431 -33.23 0.36 19.55
N ALA A 432 -33.06 -0.22 18.37
CA ALA A 432 -31.76 -0.48 17.77
C ALA A 432 -31.36 0.69 16.87
N ILE A 433 -30.11 1.11 16.99
CA ILE A 433 -29.46 2.03 16.06
C ILE A 433 -28.86 1.16 14.94
N PRO A 434 -29.41 1.21 13.71
CA PRO A 434 -28.89 0.41 12.60
C PRO A 434 -27.55 0.95 12.09
N CYS A 435 -27.04 0.33 11.03
CA CYS A 435 -25.89 0.84 10.29
C CYS A 435 -26.14 2.26 9.78
N SER A 436 -25.07 3.06 9.68
CA SER A 436 -25.14 4.42 9.12
C SER A 436 -25.61 4.41 7.66
N SER A 437 -26.26 5.50 7.25
CA SER A 437 -26.73 5.65 5.88
C SER A 437 -25.57 5.55 4.89
N CYS A 438 -25.76 4.71 3.86
CA CYS A 438 -24.73 4.40 2.88
C CYS A 438 -23.42 3.86 3.46
N ALA A 439 -23.43 3.18 4.62
CA ALA A 439 -22.23 2.64 5.26
C ALA A 439 -21.29 1.87 4.28
N CYS A 440 -21.88 1.09 3.37
CA CYS A 440 -21.16 0.33 2.33
C CYS A 440 -21.47 0.78 0.91
N GLY A 441 -21.84 2.05 0.74
CA GLY A 441 -22.35 2.61 -0.51
C GLY A 441 -23.87 2.58 -0.58
N CYS A 442 -24.39 3.30 -1.57
CA CYS A 442 -25.81 3.35 -1.91
C CYS A 442 -25.96 3.25 -3.44
N PRO A 443 -26.90 2.45 -3.95
CA PRO A 443 -27.08 2.27 -5.39
C PRO A 443 -27.85 3.42 -6.03
N ASP A 444 -28.76 4.06 -5.28
CA ASP A 444 -29.56 5.21 -5.72
C ASP A 444 -29.63 6.24 -4.58
N THR A 445 -29.43 7.50 -4.92
CA THR A 445 -29.46 8.65 -4.00
C THR A 445 -30.52 9.69 -4.39
N ASP A 446 -31.32 9.43 -5.42
CA ASP A 446 -32.31 10.39 -5.92
C ASP A 446 -33.58 10.43 -5.04
N THR A 447 -33.88 9.33 -4.35
CA THR A 447 -35.11 9.16 -3.55
C THR A 447 -34.90 9.16 -2.04
N CYS A 448 -33.64 9.20 -1.59
CA CYS A 448 -33.25 9.12 -0.19
C CYS A 448 -32.10 10.07 0.12
N ASP A 449 -31.93 10.42 1.40
CA ASP A 449 -30.81 11.23 1.86
C ASP A 449 -29.62 10.33 2.24
N PRO A 450 -28.47 10.43 1.55
CA PRO A 450 -27.29 9.63 1.86
C PRO A 450 -26.55 10.11 3.12
N ASP A 451 -26.80 11.34 3.59
CA ASP A 451 -26.14 11.97 4.73
C ASP A 451 -27.04 12.07 5.98
N ALA A 452 -28.33 11.75 5.86
CA ALA A 452 -29.23 11.70 7.00
C ALA A 452 -28.83 10.62 8.02
N HIS A 453 -29.13 10.88 9.29
CA HIS A 453 -28.97 9.86 10.33
C HIS A 453 -29.91 8.68 10.10
N ALA A 454 -29.41 7.48 10.37
CA ALA A 454 -30.19 6.27 10.16
C ALA A 454 -31.39 6.23 11.10
N ALA A 455 -32.56 5.86 10.56
CA ALA A 455 -33.80 5.84 11.33
C ALA A 455 -33.77 4.71 12.38
N LEU A 456 -34.12 5.02 13.63
CA LEU A 456 -34.18 4.04 14.71
C LEU A 456 -35.17 2.91 14.39
N LEU A 457 -34.78 1.68 14.73
CA LEU A 457 -35.53 0.48 14.39
C LEU A 457 -35.94 -0.31 15.63
N PRO A 458 -37.03 -1.10 15.57
CA PRO A 458 -37.23 -2.17 16.53
C PRO A 458 -36.13 -3.25 16.34
N PRO A 459 -35.61 -3.88 17.40
CA PRO A 459 -34.49 -4.83 17.31
C PRO A 459 -34.71 -5.99 16.32
N GLU A 460 -35.94 -6.46 16.16
CA GLU A 460 -36.27 -7.56 15.25
C GLU A 460 -36.16 -7.16 13.77
N ALA A 461 -36.14 -5.86 13.46
CA ALA A 461 -35.93 -5.37 12.09
C ALA A 461 -34.49 -5.52 11.61
N LEU A 462 -33.52 -5.76 12.50
CA LEU A 462 -32.14 -6.06 12.11
C LEU A 462 -32.02 -7.38 11.34
N LEU A 463 -32.98 -8.30 11.50
CA LEU A 463 -33.07 -9.57 10.76
C LEU A 463 -33.74 -9.44 9.39
N ILE A 464 -34.18 -8.24 9.02
CA ILE A 464 -34.85 -7.98 7.74
C ILE A 464 -33.86 -7.28 6.80
N PRO A 465 -33.87 -7.58 5.48
CA PRO A 465 -33.04 -6.90 4.50
C PRO A 465 -33.20 -5.37 4.58
N PRO A 466 -32.10 -4.60 4.44
CA PRO A 466 -32.11 -3.13 4.59
C PRO A 466 -33.21 -2.41 3.78
N GLU A 467 -33.40 -2.80 2.53
CA GLU A 467 -34.43 -2.31 1.61
C GLU A 467 -35.87 -2.37 2.17
N ASN A 468 -36.16 -3.38 3.01
CA ASN A 468 -37.50 -3.65 3.54
C ASN A 468 -37.70 -3.08 4.95
N ARG A 469 -36.71 -2.36 5.52
CA ARG A 469 -36.78 -1.80 6.88
C ARG A 469 -37.62 -0.52 6.96
N THR A 470 -37.81 0.21 5.86
CA THR A 470 -38.48 1.52 5.84
C THR A 470 -39.89 1.51 6.43
N ALA A 471 -40.69 0.48 6.13
CA ALA A 471 -42.04 0.36 6.68
C ALA A 471 -42.03 0.17 8.20
N LYS A 472 -41.09 -0.65 8.71
CA LYS A 472 -40.91 -0.84 10.15
C LYS A 472 -40.36 0.39 10.85
N ALA A 473 -39.42 1.11 10.23
CA ALA A 473 -38.89 2.37 10.74
C ALA A 473 -40.01 3.40 10.92
N LYS A 474 -40.88 3.59 9.91
CA LYS A 474 -42.03 4.49 9.97
C LYS A 474 -43.03 4.10 11.07
N ALA A 475 -43.36 2.81 11.18
CA ALA A 475 -44.25 2.31 12.22
C ALA A 475 -43.67 2.51 13.62
N TRP A 476 -42.37 2.24 13.80
CA TRP A 476 -41.66 2.38 15.06
C TRP A 476 -41.55 3.84 15.49
N ALA A 477 -41.15 4.73 14.59
CA ALA A 477 -41.10 6.16 14.83
C ALA A 477 -42.46 6.72 15.24
N LYS A 478 -43.55 6.28 14.60
CA LYS A 478 -44.91 6.66 14.98
C LYS A 478 -45.27 6.21 16.41
N MET A 479 -44.88 4.99 16.81
CA MET A 479 -45.15 4.47 18.15
C MET A 479 -44.30 5.11 19.24
N LYS A 480 -43.05 5.47 18.92
CA LYS A 480 -42.09 6.07 19.85
C LYS A 480 -42.05 7.60 19.80
N HIS A 481 -42.86 8.21 18.92
CA HIS A 481 -42.90 9.65 18.67
C HIS A 481 -41.54 10.23 18.25
N PHE A 482 -40.83 9.53 17.37
CA PHE A 482 -39.59 10.02 16.77
C PHE A 482 -39.87 10.77 15.48
N ASP A 483 -39.15 11.87 15.29
CA ASP A 483 -39.14 12.60 14.02
C ASP A 483 -38.31 11.81 13.00
N LEU A 484 -38.84 11.71 11.77
CA LEU A 484 -38.15 11.09 10.65
C LEU A 484 -37.75 12.16 9.64
N PRO A 485 -36.54 12.08 9.07
CA PRO A 485 -36.12 12.98 8.01
C PRO A 485 -36.95 12.73 6.74
N ASN A 486 -37.11 13.79 5.94
CA ASN A 486 -37.75 13.73 4.63
C ASN A 486 -36.88 14.51 3.63
N PRO A 487 -36.19 13.85 2.68
CA PRO A 487 -36.32 12.42 2.34
C PRO A 487 -35.76 11.47 3.42
N MET A 488 -36.23 10.21 3.40
CA MET A 488 -35.79 9.18 4.34
C MET A 488 -34.30 8.84 4.15
N PRO A 489 -33.60 8.35 5.18
CA PRO A 489 -32.21 7.93 5.04
C PRO A 489 -32.08 6.79 4.03
N CYS A 490 -31.01 6.82 3.24
CA CYS A 490 -30.69 5.72 2.35
C CYS A 490 -30.32 4.45 3.14
N TRP A 491 -30.63 3.30 2.55
CA TRP A 491 -30.32 1.98 3.11
C TRP A 491 -28.88 1.56 2.77
N ASP A 492 -28.29 0.70 3.61
CA ASP A 492 -26.92 0.21 3.44
C ASP A 492 -26.83 -1.06 2.58
N THR A 493 -25.88 -1.13 1.64
CA THR A 493 -25.59 -2.33 0.82
C THR A 493 -24.52 -3.23 1.45
N CYS A 494 -24.46 -3.33 2.78
CA CYS A 494 -23.38 -4.07 3.44
C CYS A 494 -23.60 -5.58 3.36
N GLY A 495 -22.60 -6.32 2.83
CA GLY A 495 -22.65 -7.78 2.75
C GLY A 495 -22.64 -8.47 4.11
N VAL A 496 -22.04 -7.83 5.12
CA VAL A 496 -22.06 -8.30 6.51
C VAL A 496 -22.44 -7.16 7.44
N SER A 497 -23.35 -7.46 8.38
CA SER A 497 -23.74 -6.53 9.44
C SER A 497 -23.56 -7.19 10.80
N ILE A 498 -23.05 -6.45 11.78
CA ILE A 498 -22.80 -6.94 13.14
C ILE A 498 -23.66 -6.16 14.11
N ASN A 499 -24.50 -6.83 14.89
CA ASN A 499 -25.15 -6.20 16.03
C ASN A 499 -24.33 -6.39 17.31
N TRP A 500 -23.98 -5.28 17.95
CA TRP A 500 -23.42 -5.23 19.28
C TRP A 500 -24.49 -4.76 20.26
N HIS A 501 -24.92 -5.68 21.13
CA HIS A 501 -25.97 -5.44 22.11
C HIS A 501 -25.41 -5.45 23.53
N VAL A 502 -25.54 -4.35 24.27
CA VAL A 502 -25.25 -4.34 25.72
C VAL A 502 -26.41 -5.02 26.44
N ALA A 503 -26.19 -6.25 26.92
CA ALA A 503 -27.24 -7.14 27.40
C ALA A 503 -27.56 -6.94 28.89
N SER A 504 -26.57 -6.62 29.71
CA SER A 504 -26.78 -6.33 31.13
C SER A 504 -25.62 -5.54 31.73
N ASP A 505 -25.92 -4.76 32.77
CA ASP A 505 -24.92 -4.10 33.60
C ASP A 505 -25.16 -4.38 35.08
N TYR A 506 -24.21 -5.01 35.76
CA TYR A 506 -24.30 -5.37 37.17
C TYR A 506 -23.13 -4.79 37.99
N ARG A 507 -23.17 -4.95 39.31
CA ARG A 507 -22.21 -4.30 40.23
C ARG A 507 -20.75 -4.73 39.96
N ASN A 508 -20.54 -6.00 39.66
CA ASN A 508 -19.20 -6.60 39.55
C ASN A 508 -18.76 -6.88 38.10
N GLY A 509 -19.59 -6.57 37.11
CA GLY A 509 -19.37 -6.92 35.72
C GLY A 509 -20.53 -6.49 34.83
N TRP A 510 -20.44 -6.81 33.55
CA TRP A 510 -21.48 -6.53 32.57
C TRP A 510 -21.37 -7.53 31.42
N SER A 511 -22.40 -7.61 30.59
CA SER A 511 -22.39 -8.52 29.45
C SER A 511 -22.82 -7.84 28.15
N ALA A 512 -22.16 -8.25 27.07
CA ALA A 512 -22.50 -7.89 25.71
C ALA A 512 -22.94 -9.12 24.93
N ARG A 513 -23.67 -8.92 23.86
CA ARG A 513 -24.02 -9.94 22.89
C ARG A 513 -23.61 -9.44 21.52
N ILE A 514 -22.80 -10.24 20.84
CA ILE A 514 -22.43 -10.03 19.45
C ILE A 514 -23.28 -10.96 18.58
N THR A 515 -23.87 -10.40 17.53
CA THR A 515 -24.60 -11.16 16.51
C THR A 515 -24.09 -10.76 15.14
N ILE A 516 -23.60 -11.71 14.36
CA ILE A 516 -23.03 -11.50 13.03
C ILE A 516 -24.05 -12.00 12.02
N PHE A 517 -24.41 -11.14 11.06
CA PHE A 517 -25.34 -11.43 9.98
C PHE A 517 -24.61 -11.44 8.64
N ASN A 518 -24.77 -12.51 7.89
CA ASN A 518 -24.28 -12.64 6.53
C ASN A 518 -25.43 -12.47 5.54
N TRP A 519 -25.36 -11.40 4.76
CA TRP A 519 -26.29 -11.06 3.69
C TRP A 519 -25.76 -11.45 2.31
N GLU A 520 -24.54 -11.97 2.23
CA GLU A 520 -23.98 -12.48 0.97
C GLU A 520 -24.52 -13.87 0.65
N GLU A 521 -24.46 -14.23 -0.63
CA GLU A 521 -24.73 -15.60 -1.11
C GLU A 521 -23.52 -16.53 -0.90
N TYR A 522 -22.44 -16.01 -0.31
CA TYR A 522 -21.19 -16.70 -0.04
C TYR A 522 -21.12 -17.24 1.40
N THR A 523 -20.56 -18.43 1.59
CA THR A 523 -20.30 -19.00 2.92
C THR A 523 -18.93 -18.57 3.43
N PHE A 524 -18.88 -17.79 4.52
CA PHE A 524 -17.60 -17.46 5.15
C PHE A 524 -17.11 -18.61 6.04
N ARG A 525 -16.12 -19.36 5.57
CA ARG A 525 -15.42 -20.40 6.33
C ARG A 525 -14.31 -19.80 7.18
N ASP A 526 -14.09 -20.36 8.36
CA ASP A 526 -13.08 -19.92 9.32
C ASP A 526 -13.20 -18.41 9.62
N TRP A 527 -14.42 -17.88 9.66
CA TRP A 527 -14.66 -16.46 9.87
C TRP A 527 -14.12 -16.00 11.23
N PHE A 528 -13.73 -14.72 11.30
CA PHE A 528 -13.39 -14.08 12.57
C PHE A 528 -13.92 -12.66 12.63
N SER A 529 -14.11 -12.17 13.85
CA SER A 529 -14.35 -10.76 14.14
C SER A 529 -13.38 -10.29 15.21
N ALA A 530 -12.90 -9.05 15.10
CA ALA A 530 -12.04 -8.46 16.11
C ALA A 530 -12.65 -7.14 16.57
N ILE A 531 -12.67 -6.93 17.89
CA ILE A 531 -13.32 -5.77 18.49
C ILE A 531 -12.33 -5.04 19.36
N GLN A 532 -12.14 -3.75 19.09
CA GLN A 532 -11.26 -2.89 19.86
C GLN A 532 -12.08 -2.11 20.90
N MET A 533 -11.77 -2.33 22.17
CA MET A 533 -12.45 -1.68 23.31
C MET A 533 -11.44 -1.23 24.37
N PRO A 534 -10.76 -0.08 24.20
CA PRO A 534 -9.68 0.34 25.08
C PRO A 534 -10.01 0.34 26.57
N LYS A 535 -11.21 0.79 26.95
CA LYS A 535 -11.63 0.88 28.34
C LYS A 535 -12.13 -0.44 28.93
N ALA A 536 -12.74 -1.29 28.10
CA ALA A 536 -13.34 -2.56 28.54
C ALA A 536 -12.42 -3.79 28.39
N TYR A 537 -11.33 -3.66 27.63
CA TYR A 537 -10.46 -4.77 27.24
C TYR A 537 -9.92 -5.56 28.42
N ASP A 538 -9.43 -4.88 29.46
CA ASP A 538 -8.86 -5.55 30.64
C ASP A 538 -9.89 -6.39 31.38
N GLY A 539 -11.16 -5.99 31.33
CA GLY A 539 -12.27 -6.70 31.93
C GLY A 539 -12.78 -7.91 31.15
N TYR A 540 -12.36 -8.18 29.91
CA TYR A 540 -12.88 -9.34 29.17
C TYR A 540 -12.59 -10.65 29.91
N GLU A 541 -13.65 -11.43 30.17
CA GLU A 541 -13.58 -12.74 30.82
C GLU A 541 -13.72 -13.89 29.81
N LYS A 542 -14.87 -13.97 29.13
CA LYS A 542 -15.19 -15.12 28.26
C LYS A 542 -16.25 -14.79 27.21
N ALA A 543 -16.12 -15.40 26.03
CA ALA A 543 -17.20 -15.58 25.06
C ALA A 543 -17.73 -17.03 25.14
N TYR A 544 -19.05 -17.22 25.09
CA TYR A 544 -19.65 -18.54 25.35
C TYR A 544 -19.79 -19.42 24.09
N SER A 545 -20.17 -18.83 22.96
CA SER A 545 -20.42 -19.57 21.71
C SER A 545 -19.31 -19.38 20.67
N PHE A 546 -18.37 -18.47 20.95
CA PHE A 546 -17.18 -18.20 20.14
C PHE A 546 -15.93 -18.47 20.96
N ASN A 547 -14.83 -18.78 20.30
CA ASN A 547 -13.51 -18.73 20.93
C ASN A 547 -13.00 -17.29 20.90
N GLY A 548 -12.92 -16.65 22.07
CA GLY A 548 -12.49 -15.27 22.21
C GLY A 548 -11.14 -15.15 22.92
N THR A 549 -10.16 -14.53 22.28
CA THR A 549 -8.80 -14.35 22.78
C THR A 549 -8.43 -12.87 22.83
N LYS A 550 -7.68 -12.47 23.87
CA LYS A 550 -7.11 -11.13 23.96
C LYS A 550 -5.87 -11.05 23.08
N LEU A 551 -5.83 -10.12 22.13
CA LEU A 551 -4.64 -9.85 21.32
C LEU A 551 -3.78 -8.76 21.96
N THR A 552 -2.46 -8.92 21.85
CA THR A 552 -1.48 -7.89 22.21
C THR A 552 -1.27 -6.88 21.08
N THR A 553 -1.39 -7.35 19.84
CA THR A 553 -1.27 -6.56 18.61
C THR A 553 -2.38 -6.99 17.65
N PRO A 554 -3.33 -6.11 17.28
CA PRO A 554 -3.47 -4.71 17.70
C PRO A 554 -3.81 -4.56 19.21
N LYS A 555 -3.45 -3.42 19.80
CA LYS A 555 -3.67 -3.18 21.23
C LYS A 555 -5.16 -3.08 21.57
N ASN A 556 -5.52 -3.61 22.73
CA ASN A 556 -6.88 -3.57 23.30
C ASN A 556 -7.95 -4.24 22.42
N THR A 557 -7.54 -5.26 21.67
CA THR A 557 -8.40 -5.98 20.73
C THR A 557 -8.74 -7.37 21.24
N ILE A 558 -10.02 -7.70 21.25
CA ILE A 558 -10.52 -9.04 21.53
C ILE A 558 -10.83 -9.69 20.19
N PHE A 559 -10.25 -10.85 19.93
CA PHE A 559 -10.39 -11.61 18.69
C PHE A 559 -11.35 -12.77 18.91
N PHE A 560 -12.38 -12.85 18.08
CA PHE A 560 -13.42 -13.87 18.12
C PHE A 560 -13.36 -14.73 16.86
N GLN A 561 -13.37 -16.04 17.03
CA GLN A 561 -13.50 -17.00 15.94
C GLN A 561 -14.55 -18.05 16.30
N GLY A 562 -15.13 -18.69 15.28
CA GLY A 562 -16.05 -19.81 15.48
C GLY A 562 -15.36 -20.96 16.24
N LEU A 563 -16.14 -21.68 17.05
CA LEU A 563 -15.71 -22.96 17.60
C LEU A 563 -15.60 -24.00 16.47
N GLU A 564 -14.90 -25.11 16.72
CA GLU A 564 -14.84 -26.22 15.78
C GLU A 564 -16.27 -26.70 15.44
N GLY A 565 -16.59 -26.78 14.15
CA GLY A 565 -17.94 -27.07 13.65
C GLY A 565 -18.89 -25.86 13.53
N LEU A 566 -18.59 -24.74 14.20
CA LEU A 566 -19.32 -23.46 14.10
C LEU A 566 -18.50 -22.36 13.37
N ASN A 567 -17.41 -22.76 12.74
CA ASN A 567 -16.52 -21.90 11.95
C ASN A 567 -17.08 -21.55 10.55
N TYR A 568 -18.33 -21.90 10.26
CA TYR A 568 -19.02 -21.52 9.03
C TYR A 568 -20.11 -20.50 9.34
N LEU A 569 -20.05 -19.37 8.65
CA LEU A 569 -21.13 -18.38 8.63
C LEU A 569 -21.85 -18.55 7.30
N MET A 570 -23.02 -19.18 7.37
CA MET A 570 -23.85 -19.54 6.22
C MET A 570 -24.33 -18.29 5.46
N PRO A 571 -24.66 -18.41 4.17
CA PRO A 571 -25.19 -17.30 3.37
C PRO A 571 -26.64 -16.98 3.73
N GLU A 572 -27.18 -15.92 3.14
CA GLU A 572 -28.61 -15.63 3.23
C GLU A 572 -29.48 -16.71 2.57
N THR A 573 -30.64 -16.98 3.16
CA THR A 573 -31.59 -18.00 2.72
C THR A 573 -32.98 -17.43 2.54
N ASP A 574 -33.80 -18.08 1.72
CA ASP A 574 -35.18 -17.66 1.53
C ASP A 574 -36.00 -17.80 2.82
N GLY A 575 -36.92 -16.85 3.01
CA GLY A 575 -37.93 -16.94 4.06
C GLY A 575 -38.84 -18.15 3.87
N LYS A 576 -39.57 -18.53 4.93
CA LYS A 576 -40.44 -19.74 4.92
C LYS A 576 -41.44 -19.72 3.77
N ASN A 577 -42.00 -18.57 3.46
CA ASN A 577 -42.81 -18.35 2.27
C ASN A 577 -42.18 -17.25 1.40
N PRO A 578 -41.41 -17.60 0.36
CA PRO A 578 -40.67 -16.62 -0.46
C PRO A 578 -41.56 -15.56 -1.15
N LYS A 579 -42.88 -15.79 -1.24
CA LYS A 579 -43.83 -14.81 -1.80
C LYS A 579 -44.23 -13.71 -0.80
N LYS A 580 -43.96 -13.88 0.49
CA LYS A 580 -44.41 -12.98 1.57
C LYS A 580 -43.30 -12.62 2.55
N ASP A 581 -42.43 -13.57 2.83
CA ASP A 581 -41.35 -13.43 3.79
C ASP A 581 -40.06 -13.01 3.06
N PRO A 582 -39.34 -11.99 3.56
CA PRO A 582 -38.06 -11.60 2.99
C PRO A 582 -37.00 -12.68 3.21
N ARG A 583 -35.90 -12.60 2.44
CA ARG A 583 -34.69 -13.39 2.70
C ARG A 583 -34.14 -13.09 4.10
N LEU A 584 -33.57 -14.10 4.73
CA LEU A 584 -33.02 -14.05 6.08
C LEU A 584 -31.50 -14.26 6.03
N PRO A 585 -30.73 -13.52 6.84
CA PRO A 585 -29.29 -13.64 6.83
C PRO A 585 -28.85 -14.93 7.55
N GLY A 586 -27.71 -15.48 7.14
CA GLY A 586 -27.01 -16.44 7.98
C GLY A 586 -26.57 -15.75 9.28
N LYS A 587 -26.66 -16.46 10.41
CA LYS A 587 -26.48 -15.85 11.74
C LYS A 587 -25.55 -16.65 12.64
N GLN A 588 -24.61 -15.96 13.25
CA GLN A 588 -23.81 -16.46 14.37
C GLN A 588 -23.94 -15.51 15.56
N GLN A 589 -24.01 -16.04 16.78
CA GLN A 589 -24.25 -15.24 17.97
C GLN A 589 -23.46 -15.77 19.16
N SER A 590 -22.95 -14.86 20.00
CA SER A 590 -22.33 -15.20 21.27
C SER A 590 -22.62 -14.14 22.34
N VAL A 591 -22.66 -14.56 23.59
CA VAL A 591 -22.64 -13.68 24.75
C VAL A 591 -21.20 -13.55 25.24
N ILE A 592 -20.83 -12.36 25.66
CA ILE A 592 -19.51 -11.98 26.14
C ILE A 592 -19.66 -11.37 27.53
N THR A 593 -18.86 -11.81 28.49
CA THR A 593 -18.86 -11.26 29.85
C THR A 593 -17.59 -10.48 30.14
N PHE A 594 -17.77 -9.42 30.94
CA PHE A 594 -16.72 -8.51 31.36
C PHE A 594 -16.79 -8.30 32.88
N THR A 595 -15.64 -8.27 33.55
CA THR A 595 -15.50 -7.95 34.97
C THR A 595 -15.13 -6.50 35.19
N LYS A 596 -15.80 -5.83 36.14
CA LYS A 596 -15.47 -4.44 36.53
C LYS A 596 -14.30 -4.33 37.50
N ARG A 597 -13.78 -5.45 38.01
CA ARG A 597 -12.74 -5.48 39.06
C ARG A 597 -11.46 -4.75 38.67
N HIS A 598 -11.08 -4.79 37.40
CA HIS A 598 -9.86 -4.17 36.88
C HIS A 598 -10.12 -2.88 36.09
N MET A 599 -11.35 -2.33 36.18
CA MET A 599 -11.80 -1.20 35.37
C MET A 599 -12.51 -0.17 36.26
N PRO A 600 -11.78 0.54 37.14
CA PRO A 600 -12.38 1.53 38.00
C PRO A 600 -12.96 2.68 37.17
N GLY A 601 -14.24 2.99 37.37
CA GLY A 601 -14.91 4.11 36.70
C GLY A 601 -15.46 3.82 35.30
N ILE A 602 -15.56 2.54 34.89
CA ILE A 602 -16.22 2.20 33.62
C ILE A 602 -17.70 2.58 33.65
N ASP A 603 -18.12 3.40 32.68
CA ASP A 603 -19.50 3.83 32.49
C ASP A 603 -20.10 3.12 31.27
N VAL A 604 -20.69 1.95 31.52
CA VAL A 604 -21.27 1.10 30.45
C VAL A 604 -22.42 1.83 29.74
N PRO A 605 -23.42 2.43 30.42
CA PRO A 605 -24.43 3.25 29.77
C PRO A 605 -23.88 4.55 29.15
N GLY A 606 -22.80 5.12 29.71
CA GLY A 606 -22.15 6.32 29.19
C GLY A 606 -21.31 6.14 27.92
N GLY A 607 -21.18 4.90 27.43
CA GLY A 607 -20.55 4.59 26.14
C GLY A 607 -19.41 3.58 26.22
N ASP A 608 -18.87 3.30 27.40
CA ASP A 608 -17.70 2.43 27.54
C ASP A 608 -18.02 0.95 27.23
N GLY A 609 -19.30 0.59 27.19
CA GLY A 609 -19.79 -0.72 26.76
C GLY A 609 -19.81 -0.93 25.24
N PHE A 610 -19.53 0.10 24.44
CA PHE A 610 -19.57 0.03 22.97
C PHE A 610 -18.14 0.05 22.38
N PRO A 611 -17.92 -0.66 21.27
CA PRO A 611 -16.60 -0.74 20.66
C PRO A 611 -16.25 0.52 19.89
N GLU A 612 -14.96 0.88 19.93
CA GLU A 612 -14.43 2.00 19.15
C GLU A 612 -14.10 1.59 17.70
N ARG A 613 -13.76 0.32 17.47
CA ARG A 613 -13.48 -0.25 16.15
C ARG A 613 -13.91 -1.71 16.11
N VAL A 614 -14.50 -2.13 15.00
CA VAL A 614 -14.94 -3.50 14.76
C VAL A 614 -14.40 -3.96 13.41
N PHE A 615 -13.85 -5.15 13.38
CA PHE A 615 -13.35 -5.78 12.17
C PHE A 615 -14.09 -7.08 11.91
N PHE A 616 -14.34 -7.38 10.64
CA PHE A 616 -14.85 -8.67 10.19
C PHE A 616 -13.96 -9.17 9.05
N ASN A 617 -13.35 -10.35 9.20
CA ASN A 617 -12.40 -10.90 8.23
C ASN A 617 -11.35 -9.88 7.75
N GLY A 618 -10.88 -9.05 8.70
CA GLY A 618 -9.89 -8.00 8.51
C GLY A 618 -10.43 -6.65 8.09
N GLU A 619 -11.59 -6.59 7.42
CA GLU A 619 -12.21 -5.34 6.99
C GLU A 619 -12.70 -4.53 8.18
N GLU A 620 -12.43 -3.22 8.19
CA GLU A 620 -12.91 -2.30 9.23
C GLU A 620 -14.36 -1.88 8.94
N CYS A 621 -15.27 -2.24 9.84
CA CYS A 621 -16.69 -1.98 9.67
C CYS A 621 -17.05 -0.53 10.06
N SER A 622 -18.01 0.03 9.35
CA SER A 622 -18.61 1.33 9.69
C SER A 622 -19.40 1.23 10.99
N LEU A 623 -19.13 2.13 11.94
CA LEU A 623 -19.86 2.23 13.21
C LEU A 623 -20.98 3.27 13.10
N PRO A 624 -22.08 3.11 13.85
CA PRO A 624 -23.08 4.17 13.98
C PRO A 624 -22.48 5.42 14.65
N ASP A 625 -22.98 6.59 14.23
CA ASP A 625 -22.57 7.88 14.81
C ASP A 625 -23.04 8.07 16.26
N GLU A 626 -24.06 7.32 16.65
CA GLU A 626 -24.69 7.42 17.97
C GLU A 626 -24.75 6.06 18.68
N ILE A 627 -24.70 6.12 20.00
CA ILE A 627 -24.96 4.98 20.88
C ILE A 627 -26.37 5.09 21.48
N PRO A 628 -27.01 3.95 21.81
CA PRO A 628 -28.28 3.96 22.50
C PRO A 628 -28.20 4.79 23.79
N ARG A 629 -29.18 5.66 24.03
CA ARG A 629 -29.31 6.42 25.28
C ARG A 629 -30.49 5.88 26.08
N GLY A 630 -30.34 5.82 27.39
CA GLY A 630 -31.48 5.48 28.27
C GLY A 630 -32.47 6.65 28.35
N ASP A 631 -33.76 6.33 28.56
CA ASP A 631 -34.86 7.31 28.64
C ASP A 631 -34.67 8.41 29.71
N GLY A 632 -33.75 8.22 30.66
CA GLY A 632 -33.38 9.20 31.69
C GLY A 632 -32.43 10.32 31.24
N HIS A 633 -31.85 10.24 30.04
CA HIS A 633 -30.94 11.24 29.47
C HIS A 633 -31.66 12.24 28.55
N ARG A 634 -32.87 12.68 28.95
CA ARG A 634 -33.37 13.96 28.44
C ARG A 634 -32.36 15.04 28.88
N PRO A 635 -31.92 15.96 28.01
CA PRO A 635 -31.09 17.07 28.47
C PRO A 635 -31.81 17.68 29.65
N ARG A 636 -31.16 17.70 30.82
CA ARG A 636 -31.70 18.41 31.98
C ARG A 636 -31.98 19.81 31.46
N VAL A 637 -33.26 20.15 31.29
CA VAL A 637 -33.66 21.55 31.17
C VAL A 637 -33.09 22.17 32.42
N THR A 638 -31.97 22.87 32.25
CA THR A 638 -31.28 23.50 33.36
C THR A 638 -32.34 24.38 33.99
N LEU A 639 -32.56 24.32 35.31
CA LEU A 639 -33.52 25.22 35.95
C LEU A 639 -33.11 26.69 35.77
N LEU A 640 -31.84 26.94 35.39
CA LEU A 640 -31.25 28.27 35.23
C LEU A 640 -31.98 29.19 34.22
N PRO A 641 -32.30 28.79 32.97
CA PRO A 641 -33.01 29.65 32.03
C PRO A 641 -34.47 29.84 32.43
N MET A 642 -35.12 28.85 33.06
CA MET A 642 -36.48 29.01 33.59
C MET A 642 -36.52 29.96 34.80
N VAL A 643 -35.54 29.87 35.70
CA VAL A 643 -35.39 30.80 36.83
C VAL A 643 -35.04 32.20 36.32
N LEU A 644 -34.14 32.32 35.33
CA LEU A 644 -33.83 33.60 34.69
C LEU A 644 -35.05 34.21 33.98
N ALA A 645 -35.81 33.41 33.24
CA ALA A 645 -37.06 33.87 32.61
C ALA A 645 -38.09 34.30 33.66
N ALA A 646 -38.24 33.55 34.75
CA ALA A 646 -39.13 33.89 35.85
C ALA A 646 -38.68 35.17 36.58
N VAL A 647 -37.37 35.37 36.80
CA VAL A 647 -36.81 36.59 37.38
C VAL A 647 -36.99 37.78 36.44
N VAL A 648 -36.79 37.62 35.13
CA VAL A 648 -37.01 38.69 34.14
C VAL A 648 -38.49 39.07 34.08
N VAL A 649 -39.41 38.11 34.17
CA VAL A 649 -40.85 38.38 34.24
C VAL A 649 -41.22 39.05 35.57
N PHE A 650 -40.61 38.64 36.69
CA PHE A 650 -40.86 39.25 38.00
C PHE A 650 -40.33 40.68 38.08
N VAL A 651 -39.14 40.96 37.52
CA VAL A 651 -38.56 42.30 37.44
C VAL A 651 -39.36 43.19 36.48
N SER A 652 -39.85 42.66 35.37
CA SER A 652 -40.69 43.45 34.46
C SER A 652 -42.09 43.71 35.00
N LEU A 653 -42.66 42.83 35.84
CA LEU A 653 -43.93 43.09 36.55
C LEU A 653 -43.78 44.04 37.74
N THR A 654 -42.66 43.98 38.47
CA THR A 654 -42.39 44.88 39.61
C THR A 654 -41.89 46.26 39.18
N GLY A 655 -41.32 46.40 37.97
CA GLY A 655 -40.98 47.68 37.36
C GLY A 655 -42.18 48.55 36.94
N TYR A 656 -43.41 48.02 36.97
CA TYR A 656 -44.65 48.79 36.78
C TYR A 656 -45.26 49.30 38.10
N LEU A 657 -44.66 48.99 39.26
CA LEU A 657 -45.16 49.34 40.59
C LEU A 657 -44.28 50.39 41.32
N PHE A 658 -43.38 51.07 40.61
CA PHE A 658 -42.61 52.20 41.11
C PHE A 658 -42.66 53.40 40.17
#